data_AF-A0A3L6G8A4-F1
#
_entry.id   AF-A0A3L6G8A4-F1
#
_cell.length_a   1.000
_cell.length_b   1.000
_cell.length_c   1.000
_cell.angle_alpha   90.00
_cell.angle_beta   90.00
_cell.angle_gamma   90.00
#
_symmetry.space_group_name_H-M   'P 1'
#
loop_
_entity.id
_entity.type
_entity.pdbx_description
1 polymer ?
#
loop_
_entity_poly.entity_id
_entity_poly.type
_entity_poly.pdbx_seq_one_letter_code
_entity_poly.pdbx_strand_id
1 'polypeptide(L)'
;MAATSAPPASAHANGNGSLVGVAAPVGAPTNPMATALLTDQYQFSMAYAYWKAGKHADRAVFYLFGVDDAFIWNCRVLVRGKKQGDSIICVLAASSGTEFLWGKAIIVSFKEYSRKGKFYASGIVETGKLMTIGGKRFDLYFRKNPFGGEFTVFAGLEECIKFIANFKFTEHDISFLQSVMPMCEGAFFNYLREVDCSDVEVYSIPEGSVVFPKVPLMRVEGPVAVVQLLETPFVNLINYASLVTTNAARHRHVAGKSKVLLEFGLRRAQGPDGAISASKYCFMGGFDATSNVLAGNLFGIPLRGTHSHAFVSSYMSLDEIPDKALKSKDGSRLCQDFVSLVQEWLQKIQAANSLGGVFGDTNKSELAAFASYALAFPSNFLALVDTYDVMRSGIPNFCAVALALHDLGYKASGIRLDSGDLAYLSIEARKVFSAVEKEYNVPGFAKMLITASNDLNEETIDALNKQGHEVDAFGIGTYLVTCYSQAALGCVFKLVEINNKPRIKLSEDVAKVSIPCKKRCFRLYGKEGYPLVDIMIRESEPSPKAGERILCRHPFIESKRAYVVPQHVEELLQCYWPGTSDKPRAELPSLEKIRSRCMQQLEMLRPDHIRRLNPTPYKVSVSTKLYDFIHRLWLNEAPVGELQ
;
A
#
# COMPACT_ATOMS: atom_id res chain seq x y z
N MET A 1 -43.92 -21.33 -31.74
CA MET A 1 -43.85 -20.07 -32.52
C MET A 1 -43.16 -19.03 -31.66
N ALA A 2 -42.19 -18.30 -32.24
CA ALA A 2 -41.30 -17.25 -31.68
C ALA A 2 -40.40 -17.71 -30.50
N ALA A 3 -39.08 -17.98 -30.61
CA ALA A 3 -37.92 -17.38 -31.30
C ALA A 3 -37.42 -16.05 -30.71
N THR A 4 -36.21 -16.07 -30.13
CA THR A 4 -35.10 -15.07 -30.19
C THR A 4 -34.01 -15.51 -29.19
N SER A 5 -33.03 -16.34 -29.58
CA SER A 5 -31.76 -16.06 -30.26
C SER A 5 -30.67 -15.47 -29.34
N ALA A 6 -29.75 -16.35 -28.93
CA ALA A 6 -28.49 -16.04 -28.25
C ALA A 6 -27.50 -15.28 -29.15
N PRO A 7 -26.56 -14.49 -28.59
CA PRO A 7 -25.55 -13.78 -29.37
C PRO A 7 -24.44 -14.73 -29.87
N PRO A 8 -23.84 -14.48 -31.05
CA PRO A 8 -22.85 -15.37 -31.64
C PRO A 8 -21.44 -15.09 -31.12
N ALA A 9 -20.64 -16.16 -31.07
CA ALA A 9 -19.19 -16.13 -30.90
C ALA A 9 -18.52 -15.45 -32.11
N SER A 10 -17.59 -14.52 -31.87
CA SER A 10 -16.77 -13.91 -32.92
C SER A 10 -15.41 -14.61 -33.05
N ALA A 11 -15.08 -14.89 -34.30
CA ALA A 11 -13.94 -15.66 -34.75
C ALA A 11 -12.63 -14.85 -34.75
N HIS A 12 -11.53 -15.57 -34.54
CA HIS A 12 -10.17 -15.09 -34.76
C HIS A 12 -9.94 -14.74 -36.23
N ALA A 13 -9.47 -13.52 -36.50
CA ALA A 13 -8.89 -13.12 -37.78
C ALA A 13 -7.50 -12.52 -37.54
N ASN A 14 -6.48 -13.17 -38.09
CA ASN A 14 -5.12 -12.65 -38.21
C ASN A 14 -5.09 -11.53 -39.24
N GLY A 15 -4.62 -10.34 -38.84
CA GLY A 15 -4.36 -9.22 -39.73
C GLY A 15 -3.23 -8.36 -39.20
N ASN A 16 -2.03 -8.53 -39.78
CA ASN A 16 -0.88 -7.65 -39.60
C ASN A 16 -1.16 -6.31 -40.28
N GLY A 17 -1.37 -5.25 -39.49
CA GLY A 17 -1.48 -3.87 -39.96
C GLY A 17 -1.20 -2.92 -38.80
N SER A 18 -0.08 -2.20 -38.86
CA SER A 18 0.31 -1.21 -37.87
C SER A 18 -0.62 0.01 -37.94
N LEU A 19 -1.68 0.00 -37.15
CA LEU A 19 -2.44 1.20 -36.83
C LEU A 19 -1.74 1.89 -35.66
N VAL A 20 -1.31 3.13 -35.88
CA VAL A 20 -0.86 4.03 -34.82
C VAL A 20 -2.05 4.21 -33.88
N GLY A 21 -2.07 3.44 -32.79
CA GLY A 21 -3.18 3.42 -31.85
C GLY A 21 -3.33 4.77 -31.17
N VAL A 22 -4.47 5.43 -31.39
CA VAL A 22 -4.88 6.57 -30.57
C VAL A 22 -5.08 6.04 -29.15
N ALA A 23 -4.24 6.49 -28.22
CA ALA A 23 -4.30 6.05 -26.83
C ALA A 23 -5.71 6.27 -26.26
N ALA A 24 -6.24 5.29 -25.52
CA ALA A 24 -7.58 5.37 -24.94
C ALA A 24 -7.74 6.64 -24.05
N PRO A 25 -8.94 7.24 -24.03
CA PRO A 25 -9.23 8.40 -23.18
C PRO A 25 -9.00 8.07 -21.71
N VAL A 26 -8.43 9.02 -20.96
CA VAL A 26 -8.13 8.85 -19.53
C VAL A 26 -9.35 9.26 -18.72
N GLY A 27 -9.82 8.37 -17.84
CA GLY A 27 -10.91 8.67 -16.91
C GLY A 27 -10.50 9.66 -15.82
N ALA A 28 -11.47 10.07 -15.00
CA ALA A 28 -11.24 10.88 -13.80
C ALA A 28 -10.48 10.10 -12.71
N PRO A 29 -9.81 10.80 -11.77
CA PRO A 29 -9.21 10.17 -10.58
C PRO A 29 -10.23 9.32 -9.82
N THR A 30 -9.78 8.19 -9.26
CA THR A 30 -10.66 7.33 -8.48
C THR A 30 -11.02 7.96 -7.13
N ASN A 31 -10.11 8.75 -6.55
CA ASN A 31 -10.40 9.59 -5.40
C ASN A 31 -10.97 10.94 -5.88
N PRO A 32 -12.26 11.26 -5.61
CA PRO A 32 -12.84 12.54 -6.03
C PRO A 32 -12.23 13.76 -5.31
N MET A 33 -11.48 13.55 -4.23
CA MET A 33 -10.76 14.61 -3.52
C MET A 33 -9.41 14.95 -4.18
N ALA A 34 -8.95 14.19 -5.17
CA ALA A 34 -7.77 14.52 -5.97
C ALA A 34 -8.08 15.62 -6.99
N THR A 35 -8.36 16.83 -6.50
CA THR A 35 -8.66 18.03 -7.29
C THR A 35 -7.46 18.98 -7.36
N ALA A 36 -7.54 20.05 -8.15
CA ALA A 36 -6.47 21.06 -8.22
C ALA A 36 -6.16 21.76 -6.87
N LEU A 37 -7.06 21.64 -5.89
CA LEU A 37 -6.83 22.11 -4.51
C LEU A 37 -6.14 21.08 -3.60
N LEU A 38 -5.86 19.86 -4.07
CA LEU A 38 -5.02 18.88 -3.35
C LEU A 38 -3.54 19.32 -3.41
N THR A 39 -3.23 20.44 -2.80
CA THR A 39 -1.90 21.02 -2.78
C THR A 39 -1.73 21.93 -1.57
N ASP A 40 -0.50 22.24 -1.19
CA ASP A 40 -0.24 23.11 -0.06
C ASP A 40 -0.40 24.59 -0.46
N GLN A 41 -0.84 25.45 0.48
CA GLN A 41 -1.01 26.88 0.20
C GLN A 41 0.26 27.55 -0.34
N TYR A 42 1.44 27.15 0.16
CA TYR A 42 2.71 27.73 -0.28
C TYR A 42 3.02 27.43 -1.75
N GLN A 43 2.42 26.38 -2.34
CA GLN A 43 2.55 26.09 -3.78
C GLN A 43 1.89 27.20 -4.61
N PHE A 44 0.73 27.71 -4.20
CA PHE A 44 0.11 28.88 -4.82
C PHE A 44 0.92 30.15 -4.61
N SER A 45 1.49 30.36 -3.42
CA SER A 45 2.37 31.51 -3.16
C SER A 45 3.60 31.51 -4.08
N MET A 46 4.20 30.34 -4.32
CA MET A 46 5.32 30.20 -5.26
C MET A 46 4.88 30.37 -6.72
N ALA A 47 3.75 29.78 -7.12
CA ALA A 47 3.18 29.97 -8.46
C ALA A 47 2.89 31.45 -8.74
N TYR A 48 2.33 32.16 -7.76
CA TYR A 48 2.11 33.60 -7.81
C TYR A 48 3.43 34.38 -7.94
N ALA A 49 4.45 34.04 -7.14
CA ALA A 49 5.76 34.69 -7.23
C ALA A 49 6.42 34.48 -8.60
N TYR A 50 6.33 33.28 -9.19
CA TYR A 50 6.78 33.03 -10.55
C TYR A 50 5.97 33.83 -11.58
N TRP A 51 4.65 33.90 -11.41
CA TRP A 51 3.77 34.66 -12.29
C TRP A 51 4.12 36.15 -12.27
N LYS A 52 4.21 36.73 -11.08
CA LYS A 52 4.57 38.15 -10.85
C LYS A 52 5.95 38.50 -11.37
N ALA A 53 6.90 37.56 -11.29
CA ALA A 53 8.25 37.74 -11.83
C ALA A 53 8.35 37.52 -13.35
N GLY A 54 7.25 37.17 -14.03
CA GLY A 54 7.26 36.84 -15.46
C GLY A 54 7.99 35.53 -15.80
N LYS A 55 8.18 34.65 -14.80
CA LYS A 55 8.92 33.38 -14.92
C LYS A 55 8.04 32.14 -14.96
N HIS A 56 6.73 32.28 -14.78
CA HIS A 56 5.78 31.15 -14.71
C HIS A 56 5.84 30.21 -15.92
N ALA A 57 6.22 30.72 -17.09
CA ALA A 57 6.39 29.96 -18.34
C ALA A 57 7.80 29.38 -18.53
N ASP A 58 8.77 29.63 -17.64
CA ASP A 58 10.11 29.03 -17.73
C ASP A 58 9.99 27.51 -17.75
N ARG A 59 10.62 26.86 -18.73
CA ARG A 59 10.55 25.40 -18.89
C ARG A 59 11.42 24.74 -17.82
N ALA A 60 10.82 23.95 -16.95
CA ALA A 60 11.48 23.31 -15.83
C ALA A 60 11.37 21.79 -15.90
N VAL A 61 12.39 21.10 -15.38
CA VAL A 61 12.42 19.63 -15.22
C VAL A 61 12.54 19.32 -13.74
N PHE A 62 11.56 18.59 -13.23
CA PHE A 62 11.54 18.08 -11.87
C PHE A 62 11.62 16.55 -11.88
N TYR A 63 12.23 16.02 -10.82
CA TYR A 63 12.19 14.59 -10.54
C TYR A 63 11.48 14.31 -9.24
N LEU A 64 10.62 13.30 -9.27
CA LEU A 64 10.15 12.59 -8.09
C LEU A 64 11.01 11.35 -7.89
N PHE A 65 11.61 11.21 -6.71
CA PHE A 65 12.39 10.03 -6.34
C PHE A 65 12.20 9.68 -4.86
N GLY A 66 12.35 8.40 -4.53
CA GLY A 66 12.29 7.94 -3.13
C GLY A 66 13.51 8.43 -2.35
N VAL A 67 13.27 9.22 -1.29
CA VAL A 67 14.27 9.63 -0.30
C VAL A 67 13.61 9.55 1.06
N ASP A 68 13.65 8.37 1.63
CA ASP A 68 13.02 8.16 2.92
C ASP A 68 13.50 9.28 3.90
N ASP A 69 12.58 10.09 4.43
CA ASP A 69 12.79 11.11 5.50
C ASP A 69 11.58 11.09 6.48
N ALA A 70 10.88 9.95 6.61
CA ALA A 70 9.75 9.76 7.51
C ALA A 70 10.12 9.90 9.00
N PHE A 71 9.89 11.10 9.53
CA PHE A 71 9.82 11.33 10.96
C PHE A 71 8.68 10.49 11.57
N ILE A 72 8.99 9.46 12.36
CA ILE A 72 7.98 8.72 13.12
C ILE A 72 7.69 9.50 14.41
N TRP A 73 6.55 10.17 14.47
CA TRP A 73 5.94 10.54 15.75
C TRP A 73 5.33 9.27 16.37
N ASN A 74 6.07 8.56 17.21
CA ASN A 74 5.47 7.62 18.16
C ASN A 74 5.00 8.41 19.39
N CYS A 75 3.87 9.09 19.25
CA CYS A 75 3.24 9.81 20.34
C CYS A 75 2.44 8.82 21.20
N ARG A 76 3.06 8.21 22.22
CA ARG A 76 2.30 7.58 23.30
C ARG A 76 1.76 8.68 24.22
N VAL A 77 0.50 9.07 24.02
CA VAL A 77 -0.18 10.01 24.92
C VAL A 77 -0.52 9.29 26.22
N LEU A 78 0.29 9.50 27.26
CA LEU A 78 -0.04 9.12 28.63
C LEU A 78 -0.79 10.28 29.29
N VAL A 79 -2.12 10.17 29.38
CA VAL A 79 -2.93 11.13 30.16
C VAL A 79 -2.85 10.74 31.63
N ARG A 80 -2.09 11.48 32.43
CA ARG A 80 -2.22 11.49 33.89
C ARG A 80 -2.76 12.84 34.34
N GLY A 81 -4.03 12.89 34.70
CA GLY A 81 -4.63 14.05 35.33
C GLY A 81 -4.41 14.03 36.84
N LYS A 82 -3.89 15.12 37.42
CA LYS A 82 -4.12 15.46 38.83
C LYS A 82 -5.04 16.66 38.86
N LYS A 83 -6.17 16.55 39.57
CA LYS A 83 -7.13 17.64 39.73
C LYS A 83 -6.56 18.63 40.75
N GLN A 84 -6.40 19.89 40.38
CA GLN A 84 -6.05 20.97 41.30
C GLN A 84 -6.96 22.16 41.00
N GLY A 85 -8.06 22.28 41.74
CA GLY A 85 -9.13 23.25 41.47
C GLY A 85 -9.93 22.95 40.19
N ASP A 86 -10.46 24.00 39.55
CA ASP A 86 -11.30 23.95 38.34
C ASP A 86 -10.50 23.81 37.03
N SER A 87 -9.19 23.57 37.12
CA SER A 87 -8.30 23.44 35.96
C SER A 87 -7.70 22.03 35.88
N ILE A 88 -7.78 21.40 34.70
CA ILE A 88 -7.04 20.17 34.39
C ILE A 88 -5.73 20.58 33.70
N ILE A 89 -4.61 20.33 34.36
CA ILE A 89 -3.27 20.47 33.74
C ILE A 89 -2.95 19.14 33.04
N CYS A 90 -2.92 19.14 31.71
CA CYS A 90 -2.45 18.02 30.91
C CYS A 90 -0.96 18.19 30.61
N VAL A 91 -0.12 17.27 31.08
CA VAL A 91 1.30 17.21 30.70
C VAL A 91 1.44 16.20 29.55
N LEU A 92 1.83 16.67 28.37
CA LEU A 92 2.18 15.81 27.24
C LEU A 92 3.64 15.36 27.39
N ALA A 93 3.89 14.06 27.40
CA ALA A 93 5.22 13.49 27.31
C ALA A 93 5.34 12.69 26.00
N ALA A 94 6.39 12.95 25.23
CA ALA A 94 6.81 12.10 24.10
C ALA A 94 7.94 11.17 24.58
N SER A 95 7.95 9.92 24.13
CA SER A 95 8.95 8.90 24.48
C SER A 95 9.56 8.30 23.22
N SER A 96 10.89 8.13 23.23
CA SER A 96 11.65 7.32 22.28
C SER A 96 12.33 6.17 23.04
N GLY A 97 11.68 5.01 23.12
CA GLY A 97 12.22 3.90 23.91
C GLY A 97 12.32 4.23 25.42
N THR A 98 13.02 3.38 26.17
CA THR A 98 12.90 3.13 27.62
C THR A 98 13.27 4.28 28.59
N GLU A 99 13.47 5.52 28.14
CA GLU A 99 13.74 6.66 29.04
C GLU A 99 12.70 7.80 28.87
N PHE A 100 12.20 8.29 30.01
CA PHE A 100 11.30 9.45 30.10
C PHE A 100 12.10 10.73 30.33
N LEU A 101 12.02 11.69 29.41
CA LEU A 101 12.56 13.03 29.61
C LEU A 101 11.49 13.91 30.28
N TRP A 102 11.75 14.33 31.52
CA TRP A 102 10.93 15.32 32.23
C TRP A 102 11.55 16.70 32.06
N GLY A 103 10.90 17.60 31.30
CA GLY A 103 11.41 18.97 31.17
C GLY A 103 10.61 19.88 30.25
N LYS A 104 9.90 20.83 30.87
CA LYS A 104 9.23 22.04 30.35
C LYS A 104 7.94 21.85 29.54
N ALA A 105 6.90 22.51 30.04
CA ALA A 105 5.54 22.55 29.51
C ALA A 105 5.50 23.21 28.12
N ILE A 106 4.94 22.48 27.16
CA ILE A 106 4.51 23.05 25.88
C ILE A 106 3.17 23.74 26.14
N ILE A 107 3.15 25.07 26.08
CA ILE A 107 1.89 25.83 26.14
C ILE A 107 1.29 25.80 24.73
N VAL A 108 0.25 24.99 24.54
CA VAL A 108 -0.60 25.03 23.34
C VAL A 108 -1.77 25.98 23.64
N SER A 109 -1.96 27.01 22.81
CA SER A 109 -3.11 27.92 22.93
C SER A 109 -4.39 27.19 22.53
N PHE A 110 -5.38 27.12 23.43
CA PHE A 110 -6.70 26.58 23.15
C PHE A 110 -7.63 27.72 22.69
N LYS A 111 -8.22 27.61 21.49
CA LYS A 111 -9.44 28.35 21.16
C LYS A 111 -10.64 27.54 21.62
N GLU A 112 -11.44 28.17 22.48
CA GLU A 112 -12.60 27.61 23.16
C GLU A 112 -13.71 27.27 22.15
N TYR A 113 -14.03 25.99 21.98
CA TYR A 113 -15.30 25.57 21.35
C TYR A 113 -16.01 24.62 22.31
N SER A 114 -16.90 25.19 23.13
CA SER A 114 -17.77 24.45 24.03
C SER A 114 -19.05 24.05 23.30
N ARG A 115 -19.22 22.74 23.05
CA ARG A 115 -20.53 22.07 23.15
C ARG A 115 -20.32 20.56 23.33
N LYS A 116 -20.74 20.06 24.50
CA LYS A 116 -20.86 18.64 24.88
C LYS A 116 -19.55 17.85 25.12
N GLY A 117 -18.64 18.40 25.94
CA GLY A 117 -17.75 17.58 26.78
C GLY A 117 -16.76 16.64 26.06
N LYS A 118 -16.38 16.93 24.82
CA LYS A 118 -15.28 16.23 24.11
C LYS A 118 -14.20 17.24 23.73
N PHE A 119 -12.97 17.00 24.15
CA PHE A 119 -11.81 17.77 23.76
C PHE A 119 -11.21 17.16 22.48
N TYR A 120 -11.07 17.96 21.43
CA TYR A 120 -10.30 17.61 20.23
C TYR A 120 -9.13 18.59 20.13
N ALA A 121 -7.92 18.08 19.93
CA ALA A 121 -6.73 18.90 19.71
C ALA A 121 -6.22 18.69 18.29
N SER A 122 -6.09 19.78 17.53
CA SER A 122 -5.33 19.84 16.28
C SER A 122 -4.45 21.09 16.34
N GLY A 123 -3.13 20.93 16.23
CA GLY A 123 -2.18 22.05 16.28
C GLY A 123 -1.00 21.82 15.36
N ILE A 124 -0.60 22.89 14.66
CA ILE A 124 0.60 23.00 13.83
C ILE A 124 1.75 23.47 14.73
N VAL A 125 2.91 22.80 14.65
CA VAL A 125 4.12 23.20 15.38
C VAL A 125 5.03 23.96 14.43
N GLU A 126 5.16 25.28 14.64
CA GLU A 126 6.30 26.06 14.15
C GLU A 126 7.47 25.88 15.13
N THR A 127 8.63 25.43 14.66
CA THR A 127 9.85 25.43 15.47
C THR A 127 11.00 26.16 14.77
N GLY A 128 11.27 27.36 15.27
CA GLY A 128 12.58 28.00 15.21
C GLY A 128 13.33 27.84 16.54
N LYS A 129 14.66 27.63 16.43
CA LYS A 129 15.73 27.53 17.47
C LYS A 129 16.06 26.14 18.03
N LEU A 130 17.28 25.69 17.67
CA LEU A 130 18.01 24.54 18.22
C LEU A 130 18.40 24.74 19.70
N MET A 131 18.39 23.66 20.48
CA MET A 131 19.14 23.53 21.73
C MET A 131 20.05 22.30 21.69
N THR A 132 21.32 22.50 22.08
CA THR A 132 22.37 21.49 22.19
C THR A 132 22.55 21.09 23.66
N ILE A 133 22.41 19.80 24.00
CA ILE A 133 22.86 19.24 25.28
C ILE A 133 23.46 17.84 25.03
N GLY A 134 24.73 17.65 25.44
CA GLY A 134 25.29 16.36 25.88
C GLY A 134 25.69 15.33 24.81
N GLY A 135 26.92 15.43 24.29
CA GLY A 135 27.89 14.33 24.19
C GLY A 135 27.55 12.98 23.50
N LYS A 136 26.40 12.84 22.83
CA LYS A 136 26.10 11.72 21.93
C LYS A 136 25.55 12.30 20.63
N ARG A 137 26.27 12.06 19.53
CA ARG A 137 25.83 12.38 18.17
C ARG A 137 24.55 11.59 17.89
N PHE A 138 23.44 12.28 17.72
CA PHE A 138 22.22 11.71 17.15
C PHE A 138 22.28 11.94 15.64
N ASP A 139 22.66 10.90 14.90
CA ASP A 139 22.64 10.95 13.44
C ASP A 139 21.20 10.70 12.96
N LEU A 140 20.54 11.76 12.47
CA LEU A 140 19.31 11.65 11.68
C LEU A 140 19.66 11.25 10.24
N TYR A 141 19.33 10.02 9.84
CA TYR A 141 19.23 9.61 8.44
C TYR A 141 17.75 9.29 8.15
N PHE A 142 17.26 9.27 6.89
CA PHE A 142 17.51 8.16 5.96
C PHE A 142 17.35 8.52 4.46
N ARG A 143 17.49 7.49 3.61
CA ARG A 143 17.83 7.50 2.17
C ARG A 143 17.73 6.09 1.58
N LYS A 144 17.00 5.23 2.27
CA LYS A 144 16.99 3.76 2.15
C LYS A 144 15.60 3.30 1.73
N ASN A 145 15.47 2.05 1.34
CA ASN A 145 14.15 1.46 1.10
C ASN A 145 13.37 1.33 2.43
N PRO A 146 12.03 1.33 2.39
CA PRO A 146 11.22 1.30 3.59
C PRO A 146 11.34 -0.03 4.34
N PHE A 147 10.92 -0.04 5.61
CA PHE A 147 10.85 -1.23 6.46
C PHE A 147 12.19 -1.93 6.68
N GLY A 148 13.31 -1.21 6.54
CA GLY A 148 14.65 -1.76 6.63
C GLY A 148 15.00 -2.75 5.51
N GLY A 149 14.24 -2.78 4.41
CA GLY A 149 14.51 -3.60 3.23
C GLY A 149 15.50 -2.97 2.25
N GLU A 150 15.66 -3.60 1.08
CA GLU A 150 16.49 -3.08 -0.03
C GLU A 150 15.72 -2.93 -1.35
N PHE A 151 14.38 -2.96 -1.31
CA PHE A 151 13.53 -2.68 -2.47
C PHE A 151 12.28 -1.88 -2.08
N THR A 152 11.74 -1.15 -3.05
CA THR A 152 10.42 -0.53 -3.04
C THR A 152 9.67 -0.99 -4.31
N VAL A 153 8.37 -1.18 -4.24
CA VAL A 153 7.53 -1.38 -5.42
C VAL A 153 6.86 -0.05 -5.77
N PHE A 154 7.11 0.44 -6.98
CA PHE A 154 6.54 1.72 -7.43
C PHE A 154 5.04 1.58 -7.75
N ALA A 155 4.22 2.43 -7.14
CA ALA A 155 2.78 2.51 -7.36
C ALA A 155 2.27 3.96 -7.24
N GLY A 156 1.06 4.21 -7.77
CA GLY A 156 0.37 5.51 -7.78
C GLY A 156 0.34 6.22 -9.14
N LEU A 157 1.01 5.66 -10.16
CA LEU A 157 1.15 6.28 -11.48
C LEU A 157 -0.21 6.53 -12.15
N GLU A 158 -1.10 5.54 -12.15
CA GLU A 158 -2.41 5.65 -12.78
C GLU A 158 -3.20 6.88 -12.25
N GLU A 159 -3.18 7.09 -10.93
CA GLU A 159 -3.88 8.22 -10.31
C GLU A 159 -3.23 9.57 -10.64
N CYS A 160 -1.89 9.64 -10.74
CA CYS A 160 -1.21 10.84 -11.23
C CYS A 160 -1.60 11.19 -12.67
N ILE A 161 -1.70 10.19 -13.56
CA ILE A 161 -2.08 10.44 -14.97
C ILE A 161 -3.54 10.85 -15.08
N LYS A 162 -4.45 10.23 -14.31
CA LYS A 162 -5.85 10.68 -14.22
C LYS A 162 -5.96 12.09 -13.67
N PHE A 163 -5.16 12.44 -12.65
CA PHE A 163 -5.12 13.78 -12.07
C PHE A 163 -4.73 14.84 -13.10
N ILE A 164 -3.62 14.63 -13.80
CA ILE A 164 -3.14 15.54 -14.86
C ILE A 164 -4.17 15.70 -15.97
N ALA A 165 -4.77 14.60 -16.43
CA ALA A 165 -5.74 14.61 -17.51
C ALA A 165 -7.01 15.42 -17.17
N ASN A 166 -7.30 15.60 -15.89
CA ASN A 166 -8.50 16.29 -15.39
C ASN A 166 -8.15 17.54 -14.56
N PHE A 167 -6.90 18.00 -14.58
CA PHE A 167 -6.44 19.12 -13.77
C PHE A 167 -7.02 20.44 -14.29
N LYS A 168 -7.97 21.01 -13.54
CA LYS A 168 -8.55 22.33 -13.78
C LYS A 168 -9.02 22.94 -12.45
N PHE A 169 -8.99 24.27 -12.38
CA PHE A 169 -9.63 25.02 -11.30
C PHE A 169 -11.08 25.32 -11.65
N THR A 170 -11.99 25.07 -10.72
CA THR A 170 -13.39 25.48 -10.86
C THR A 170 -13.56 26.94 -10.42
N GLU A 171 -14.64 27.61 -10.83
CA GLU A 171 -14.93 28.98 -10.35
C GLU A 171 -15.09 29.05 -8.82
N HIS A 172 -15.55 27.97 -8.19
CA HIS A 172 -15.57 27.85 -6.75
C HIS A 172 -14.16 27.86 -6.16
N ASP A 173 -13.22 27.10 -6.74
CA ASP A 173 -11.82 27.05 -6.28
C ASP A 173 -11.15 28.42 -6.43
N ILE A 174 -11.38 29.10 -7.55
CA ILE A 174 -10.85 30.45 -7.78
C ILE A 174 -11.41 31.45 -6.76
N SER A 175 -12.72 31.43 -6.51
CA SER A 175 -13.35 32.28 -5.51
C SER A 175 -12.79 32.04 -4.10
N PHE A 176 -12.56 30.77 -3.75
CA PHE A 176 -11.90 30.40 -2.50
C PHE A 176 -10.47 30.93 -2.42
N LEU A 177 -9.66 30.72 -3.46
CA LEU A 177 -8.27 31.20 -3.51
C LEU A 177 -8.18 32.72 -3.41
N GLN A 178 -9.10 33.47 -4.04
CA GLN A 178 -9.20 34.92 -3.90
C GLN A 178 -9.44 35.35 -2.44
N SER A 179 -10.29 34.60 -1.71
CA SER A 179 -10.60 34.90 -0.31
C SER A 179 -9.40 34.69 0.63
N VAL A 180 -8.54 33.70 0.34
CA VAL A 180 -7.38 33.34 1.19
C VAL A 180 -6.06 33.96 0.72
N MET A 181 -6.02 34.52 -0.50
CA MET A 181 -4.88 35.23 -1.07
C MET A 181 -5.25 36.65 -1.55
N PRO A 182 -5.83 37.50 -0.68
CA PRO A 182 -6.38 38.81 -1.07
C PRO A 182 -5.33 39.81 -1.59
N MET A 183 -4.05 39.55 -1.34
CA MET A 183 -2.94 40.40 -1.79
C MET A 183 -2.51 40.12 -3.25
N CYS A 184 -3.00 39.05 -3.88
CA CYS A 184 -2.64 38.70 -5.25
C CYS A 184 -3.47 39.51 -6.26
N GLU A 185 -2.89 39.90 -7.39
CA GLU A 185 -3.62 40.65 -8.41
C GLU A 185 -4.71 39.79 -9.08
N GLY A 186 -5.83 40.41 -9.46
CA GLY A 186 -6.94 39.75 -10.16
C GLY A 186 -6.52 38.96 -11.40
N ALA A 187 -5.51 39.47 -12.13
CA ALA A 187 -4.97 38.82 -13.32
C ALA A 187 -4.28 37.47 -13.04
N PHE A 188 -3.74 37.25 -11.83
CA PHE A 188 -3.22 35.93 -11.46
C PHE A 188 -4.33 34.88 -11.36
N PHE A 189 -5.51 35.26 -10.86
CA PHE A 189 -6.66 34.35 -10.80
C PHE A 189 -7.24 34.07 -12.18
N ASN A 190 -7.17 35.02 -13.11
CA ASN A 190 -7.50 34.78 -14.53
C ASN A 190 -6.51 33.79 -15.15
N TYR A 191 -5.21 33.93 -14.86
CA TYR A 191 -4.21 32.93 -15.24
C TYR A 191 -4.57 31.54 -14.68
N LEU A 192 -4.89 31.41 -13.38
CA LEU A 192 -5.27 30.12 -12.79
C LEU A 192 -6.51 29.49 -13.45
N ARG A 193 -7.49 30.27 -13.93
CA ARG A 193 -8.64 29.73 -14.68
C ARG A 193 -8.24 29.03 -15.99
N GLU A 194 -7.18 29.52 -16.62
CA GLU A 194 -6.67 29.02 -17.90
C GLU A 194 -5.61 27.93 -17.73
N VAL A 195 -5.05 27.77 -16.53
CA VAL A 195 -4.05 26.74 -16.25
C VAL A 195 -4.65 25.34 -16.42
N ASP A 196 -4.00 24.55 -17.26
CA ASP A 196 -4.16 23.11 -17.36
C ASP A 196 -2.78 22.42 -17.45
N CYS A 197 -2.78 21.10 -17.69
CA CYS A 197 -1.56 20.33 -17.85
C CYS A 197 -1.29 19.91 -19.32
N SER A 198 -1.79 20.66 -20.29
CA SER A 198 -1.61 20.35 -21.72
C SER A 198 -0.14 20.45 -22.16
N ASP A 199 0.62 21.40 -21.61
CA ASP A 199 2.06 21.58 -21.91
C ASP A 199 2.98 20.80 -20.94
N VAL A 200 2.43 20.01 -20.03
CA VAL A 200 3.22 19.18 -19.09
C VAL A 200 3.58 17.85 -19.76
N GLU A 201 4.81 17.39 -19.59
CA GLU A 201 5.26 16.05 -19.97
C GLU A 201 5.54 15.22 -18.71
N VAL A 202 5.11 13.96 -18.70
CA VAL A 202 5.37 13.00 -17.63
C VAL A 202 5.99 11.72 -18.17
N TYR A 203 7.19 11.44 -17.67
CA TYR A 203 7.87 10.17 -17.86
C TYR A 203 7.96 9.44 -16.53
N SER A 204 7.72 8.14 -16.49
CA SER A 204 7.76 7.38 -15.25
C SER A 204 8.25 5.95 -15.46
N ILE A 205 8.77 5.36 -14.39
CA ILE A 205 8.98 3.91 -14.34
C ILE A 205 7.60 3.24 -14.39
N PRO A 206 7.41 2.13 -15.14
CA PRO A 206 6.14 1.44 -15.16
C PRO A 206 5.68 1.01 -13.75
N GLU A 207 4.40 1.20 -13.46
CA GLU A 207 3.80 0.82 -12.17
C GLU A 207 3.99 -0.69 -11.88
N GLY A 208 4.19 -1.07 -10.62
CA GLY A 208 4.51 -2.44 -10.22
C GLY A 208 5.98 -2.83 -10.43
N SER A 209 6.85 -1.91 -10.87
CA SER A 209 8.29 -2.20 -10.97
C SER A 209 8.98 -2.12 -9.62
N VAL A 210 10.01 -2.94 -9.40
CA VAL A 210 10.93 -2.75 -8.28
C VAL A 210 11.80 -1.53 -8.56
N VAL A 211 11.89 -0.61 -7.61
CA VAL A 211 12.65 0.64 -7.68
C VAL A 211 13.56 0.81 -6.47
N PHE A 212 14.56 1.66 -6.62
CA PHE A 212 15.61 1.87 -5.63
C PHE A 212 15.83 3.37 -5.35
N PRO A 213 16.34 3.73 -4.15
CA PRO A 213 16.54 5.12 -3.76
C PRO A 213 17.42 5.88 -4.75
N LYS A 214 17.16 7.18 -4.90
CA LYS A 214 17.86 8.12 -5.80
C LYS A 214 17.66 7.91 -7.31
N VAL A 215 17.09 6.78 -7.75
CA VAL A 215 16.64 6.65 -9.14
C VAL A 215 15.33 7.43 -9.29
N PRO A 216 15.22 8.33 -10.28
CA PRO A 216 13.95 8.98 -10.60
C PRO A 216 12.82 7.97 -10.83
N LEU A 217 11.75 8.08 -10.05
CA LEU A 217 10.50 7.34 -10.25
C LEU A 217 9.68 8.00 -11.36
N MET A 218 9.70 9.33 -11.39
CA MET A 218 8.99 10.15 -12.37
C MET A 218 9.79 11.40 -12.71
N ARG A 219 9.75 11.79 -13.99
CA ARG A 219 10.22 13.06 -14.54
C ARG A 219 9.02 13.88 -14.98
N VAL A 220 8.90 15.10 -14.47
CA VAL A 220 7.82 16.03 -14.85
C VAL A 220 8.46 17.26 -15.47
N GLU A 221 8.08 17.58 -16.69
CA GLU A 221 8.63 18.70 -17.46
C GLU A 221 7.49 19.64 -17.88
N GLY A 222 7.69 20.94 -17.80
CA GLY A 222 6.58 21.87 -18.03
C GLY A 222 6.89 23.32 -17.68
N PRO A 223 5.93 24.23 -17.85
CA PRO A 223 5.98 25.56 -17.25
C PRO A 223 6.17 25.46 -15.73
N VAL A 224 7.17 26.15 -15.18
CA VAL A 224 7.58 26.00 -13.78
C VAL A 224 6.43 26.24 -12.80
N ALA A 225 5.54 27.20 -13.06
CA ALA A 225 4.42 27.47 -12.16
C ALA A 225 3.41 26.32 -12.11
N VAL A 226 3.17 25.64 -13.24
CA VAL A 226 2.26 24.49 -13.32
C VAL A 226 2.90 23.27 -12.67
N VAL A 227 4.14 22.94 -13.05
CA VAL A 227 4.85 21.77 -12.48
C VAL A 227 5.05 21.90 -10.96
N GLN A 228 5.25 23.11 -10.46
CA GLN A 228 5.34 23.39 -9.03
C GLN A 228 4.03 23.04 -8.30
N LEU A 229 2.87 23.36 -8.86
CA LEU A 229 1.56 23.00 -8.28
C LEU A 229 1.33 21.48 -8.21
N LEU A 230 2.00 20.71 -9.07
CA LEU A 230 1.91 19.24 -9.13
C LEU A 230 2.74 18.52 -8.07
N GLU A 231 3.65 19.20 -7.38
CA GLU A 231 4.55 18.59 -6.37
C GLU A 231 3.77 17.87 -5.27
N THR A 232 2.93 18.60 -4.52
CA THR A 232 2.18 18.04 -3.39
C THR A 232 1.25 16.88 -3.78
N PRO A 233 0.38 16.99 -4.82
CA PRO A 233 -0.50 15.88 -5.18
C PRO A 233 0.26 14.64 -5.65
N PHE A 234 1.34 14.78 -6.43
CA PHE A 234 2.09 13.61 -6.91
C PHE A 234 2.83 12.92 -5.77
N VAL A 235 3.46 13.71 -4.89
CA VAL A 235 4.13 13.19 -3.70
C VAL A 235 3.12 12.47 -2.81
N ASN A 236 1.91 12.99 -2.64
CA ASN A 236 0.85 12.35 -1.86
C ASN A 236 0.39 11.01 -2.47
N LEU A 237 0.04 11.01 -3.76
CA LEU A 237 -0.49 9.83 -4.47
C LEU A 237 0.56 8.69 -4.55
N ILE A 238 1.83 9.03 -4.79
CA ILE A 238 2.89 8.02 -4.97
C ILE A 238 3.39 7.48 -3.62
N ASN A 239 3.53 8.33 -2.59
CA ASN A 239 4.06 7.90 -1.30
C ASN A 239 3.24 6.75 -0.70
N TYR A 240 1.94 6.97 -0.55
CA TYR A 240 1.06 5.99 0.09
C TYR A 240 0.97 4.71 -0.74
N ALA A 241 0.75 4.86 -2.05
CA ALA A 241 0.62 3.74 -2.97
C ALA A 241 1.86 2.84 -2.97
N SER A 242 3.04 3.43 -3.14
CA SER A 242 4.30 2.67 -3.19
C SER A 242 4.63 2.02 -1.83
N LEU A 243 4.35 2.72 -0.72
CA LEU A 243 4.55 2.19 0.64
C LEU A 243 3.68 0.97 0.92
N VAL A 244 2.37 1.07 0.68
CA VAL A 244 1.42 -0.03 0.91
C VAL A 244 1.70 -1.21 -0.01
N THR A 245 1.99 -0.95 -1.30
CA THR A 245 2.35 -2.02 -2.24
C THR A 245 3.61 -2.76 -1.79
N THR A 246 4.62 -2.02 -1.31
CA THR A 246 5.86 -2.61 -0.79
C THR A 246 5.59 -3.41 0.49
N ASN A 247 4.79 -2.89 1.41
CA ASN A 247 4.42 -3.60 2.63
C ASN A 247 3.70 -4.92 2.31
N ALA A 248 2.73 -4.88 1.37
CA ALA A 248 2.02 -6.06 0.91
C ALA A 248 2.94 -7.10 0.25
N ALA A 249 3.89 -6.66 -0.58
CA ALA A 249 4.89 -7.52 -1.19
C ALA A 249 5.77 -8.24 -0.17
N ARG A 250 6.15 -7.56 0.92
CA ARG A 250 6.93 -8.16 2.00
C ARG A 250 6.12 -9.20 2.78
N HIS A 251 4.85 -8.93 3.06
CA HIS A 251 3.93 -9.92 3.65
C HIS A 251 3.74 -11.15 2.76
N ARG A 252 3.59 -10.95 1.44
CA ARG A 252 3.57 -12.04 0.46
C ARG A 252 4.85 -12.85 0.48
N HIS A 253 6.02 -12.20 0.57
CA HIS A 253 7.29 -12.90 0.60
C HIS A 253 7.40 -13.86 1.79
N VAL A 254 7.04 -13.40 3.00
CA VAL A 254 7.11 -14.25 4.22
C VAL A 254 5.99 -15.29 4.29
N ALA A 255 4.78 -14.99 3.83
CA ALA A 255 3.68 -15.96 3.81
C ALA A 255 3.89 -17.08 2.77
N GLY A 256 4.74 -16.82 1.76
CA GLY A 256 4.98 -17.74 0.66
C GLY A 256 3.88 -17.72 -0.40
N LYS A 257 4.11 -18.45 -1.50
CA LYS A 257 3.18 -18.49 -2.66
C LYS A 257 1.97 -19.41 -2.44
N SER A 258 2.06 -20.35 -1.51
CA SER A 258 1.02 -21.38 -1.29
C SER A 258 -0.12 -20.92 -0.40
N LYS A 259 0.07 -19.84 0.38
CA LYS A 259 -0.93 -19.34 1.33
C LYS A 259 -1.77 -18.26 0.69
N VAL A 260 -3.05 -18.21 1.06
CA VAL A 260 -3.96 -17.14 0.63
C VAL A 260 -3.78 -15.92 1.55
N LEU A 261 -3.64 -14.73 0.98
CA LEU A 261 -3.55 -13.48 1.72
C LEU A 261 -4.81 -12.63 1.51
N LEU A 262 -5.43 -12.20 2.61
CA LEU A 262 -6.68 -11.45 2.62
C LEU A 262 -6.47 -10.10 3.30
N GLU A 263 -6.85 -9.00 2.62
CA GLU A 263 -6.76 -7.65 3.16
C GLU A 263 -8.04 -7.31 3.95
N PHE A 264 -7.91 -7.22 5.29
CA PHE A 264 -8.99 -6.98 6.26
C PHE A 264 -8.81 -5.67 7.05
N GLY A 265 -8.13 -4.70 6.46
CA GLY A 265 -7.69 -3.47 7.10
C GLY A 265 -8.62 -2.28 6.96
N LEU A 266 -9.67 -2.33 6.13
CA LEU A 266 -10.60 -1.22 5.86
C LEU A 266 -10.94 -0.37 7.09
N ARG A 267 -11.31 -1.01 8.22
CA ARG A 267 -11.76 -0.34 9.44
C ARG A 267 -10.67 0.44 10.20
N ARG A 268 -9.39 0.26 9.83
CA ARG A 268 -8.22 0.92 10.44
C ARG A 268 -7.44 1.78 9.45
N ALA A 269 -7.80 1.73 8.17
CA ALA A 269 -7.15 2.54 7.15
C ALA A 269 -7.31 4.04 7.42
N GLN A 270 -6.34 4.83 6.95
CA GLN A 270 -6.25 6.25 7.25
C GLN A 270 -7.11 7.08 6.28
N GLY A 271 -8.35 7.33 6.68
CA GLY A 271 -9.31 8.13 5.91
C GLY A 271 -10.10 7.31 4.87
N PRO A 272 -11.18 7.90 4.30
CA PRO A 272 -12.07 7.19 3.38
C PRO A 272 -11.38 6.69 2.11
N ASP A 273 -10.53 7.51 1.51
CA ASP A 273 -9.72 7.10 0.34
C ASP A 273 -8.62 6.12 0.72
N GLY A 274 -7.98 6.31 1.89
CA GLY A 274 -6.96 5.40 2.39
C GLY A 274 -7.44 3.96 2.46
N ALA A 275 -8.71 3.71 2.79
CA ALA A 275 -9.29 2.37 2.78
C ALA A 275 -9.38 1.74 1.38
N ILE A 276 -9.82 2.51 0.38
CA ILE A 276 -10.01 2.03 -1.00
C ILE A 276 -8.65 1.84 -1.69
N SER A 277 -7.80 2.87 -1.58
CA SER A 277 -6.43 2.86 -2.11
C SER A 277 -5.61 1.73 -1.49
N ALA A 278 -5.71 1.50 -0.16
CA ALA A 278 -5.03 0.39 0.49
C ALA A 278 -5.35 -0.95 -0.18
N SER A 279 -6.63 -1.26 -0.38
CA SER A 279 -7.06 -2.53 -0.96
C SER A 279 -6.50 -2.73 -2.38
N LYS A 280 -6.51 -1.68 -3.22
CA LYS A 280 -5.90 -1.69 -4.57
C LYS A 280 -4.42 -2.03 -4.52
N TYR A 281 -3.66 -1.31 -3.69
CA TYR A 281 -2.20 -1.44 -3.62
C TYR A 281 -1.76 -2.70 -2.86
N CYS A 282 -2.55 -3.21 -1.91
CA CYS A 282 -2.33 -4.52 -1.30
C CYS A 282 -2.50 -5.65 -2.33
N PHE A 283 -3.56 -5.58 -3.14
CA PHE A 283 -3.76 -6.52 -4.24
C PHE A 283 -2.63 -6.42 -5.27
N MET A 284 -2.17 -5.21 -5.61
CA MET A 284 -1.01 -5.04 -6.48
C MET A 284 0.26 -5.69 -5.89
N GLY A 285 0.48 -5.57 -4.58
CA GLY A 285 1.63 -6.13 -3.86
C GLY A 285 1.55 -7.64 -3.60
N GLY A 286 0.45 -8.31 -3.95
CA GLY A 286 0.37 -9.78 -3.92
C GLY A 286 -0.72 -10.37 -3.01
N PHE A 287 -1.59 -9.57 -2.40
CA PHE A 287 -2.76 -10.08 -1.65
C PHE A 287 -3.86 -10.59 -2.58
N ASP A 288 -4.53 -11.68 -2.25
CA ASP A 288 -5.40 -12.39 -3.21
C ASP A 288 -6.85 -11.87 -3.21
N ALA A 289 -7.29 -11.26 -2.12
CA ALA A 289 -8.64 -10.74 -1.97
C ALA A 289 -8.71 -9.64 -0.90
N THR A 290 -9.83 -8.91 -0.89
CA THR A 290 -10.14 -7.88 0.12
C THR A 290 -11.51 -8.10 0.73
N SER A 291 -11.70 -7.58 1.95
CA SER A 291 -13.03 -7.39 2.55
C SER A 291 -13.73 -6.09 2.10
N ASN A 292 -13.01 -5.20 1.42
CA ASN A 292 -13.50 -3.90 0.99
C ASN A 292 -14.40 -4.02 -0.25
N VAL A 293 -15.72 -3.99 -0.02
CA VAL A 293 -16.75 -4.12 -1.07
C VAL A 293 -16.59 -3.05 -2.16
N LEU A 294 -16.27 -1.81 -1.78
CA LEU A 294 -16.12 -0.72 -2.73
C LEU A 294 -14.88 -0.91 -3.62
N ALA A 295 -13.77 -1.39 -3.06
CA ALA A 295 -12.58 -1.74 -3.84
C ALA A 295 -12.85 -2.93 -4.80
N GLY A 296 -13.62 -3.93 -4.36
CA GLY A 296 -14.05 -5.03 -5.23
C GLY A 296 -14.91 -4.54 -6.40
N ASN A 297 -15.83 -3.61 -6.16
CA ASN A 297 -16.68 -3.01 -7.20
C ASN A 297 -15.87 -2.14 -8.19
N LEU A 298 -14.95 -1.30 -7.70
CA LEU A 298 -14.20 -0.36 -8.54
C LEU A 298 -13.07 -1.03 -9.34
N PHE A 299 -12.41 -2.03 -8.76
CA PHE A 299 -11.18 -2.58 -9.32
C PHE A 299 -11.27 -4.07 -9.69
N GLY A 300 -12.43 -4.71 -9.50
CA GLY A 300 -12.60 -6.14 -9.76
C GLY A 300 -11.82 -7.06 -8.82
N ILE A 301 -11.36 -6.55 -7.67
CA ILE A 301 -10.60 -7.34 -6.70
C ILE A 301 -11.53 -8.39 -6.07
N PRO A 302 -11.11 -9.66 -5.98
CA PRO A 302 -11.93 -10.70 -5.36
C PRO A 302 -12.34 -10.33 -3.94
N LEU A 303 -13.62 -10.51 -3.63
CA LEU A 303 -14.15 -10.30 -2.29
C LEU A 303 -14.08 -11.58 -1.46
N ARG A 304 -13.60 -11.44 -0.22
CA ARG A 304 -13.60 -12.50 0.79
C ARG A 304 -13.98 -11.92 2.14
N GLY A 305 -14.78 -12.66 2.88
CA GLY A 305 -15.26 -12.28 4.21
C GLY A 305 -15.95 -13.46 4.89
N THR A 306 -16.21 -13.30 6.17
CA THR A 306 -16.92 -14.25 7.04
C THR A 306 -17.97 -13.47 7.84
N HIS A 307 -18.56 -14.09 8.86
CA HIS A 307 -19.27 -13.34 9.91
C HIS A 307 -18.31 -12.82 11.01
N SER A 308 -18.81 -11.94 11.87
CA SER A 308 -18.07 -11.29 12.97
C SER A 308 -18.47 -11.86 14.33
N HIS A 309 -17.69 -11.55 15.38
CA HIS A 309 -18.07 -11.90 16.75
C HIS A 309 -19.42 -11.31 17.15
N ALA A 310 -19.75 -10.10 16.70
CA ALA A 310 -21.04 -9.47 16.99
C ALA A 310 -22.23 -10.29 16.46
N PHE A 311 -22.07 -10.92 15.29
CA PHE A 311 -23.08 -11.83 14.75
C PHE A 311 -23.20 -13.11 15.58
N VAL A 312 -22.09 -13.67 16.07
CA VAL A 312 -22.15 -14.86 16.93
C VAL A 312 -22.82 -14.53 18.27
N SER A 313 -22.45 -13.40 18.89
CA SER A 313 -22.96 -12.97 20.19
C SER A 313 -24.40 -12.43 20.16
N SER A 314 -25.00 -12.23 18.98
CA SER A 314 -26.38 -11.72 18.89
C SER A 314 -27.44 -12.80 19.07
N TYR A 315 -27.06 -14.08 19.09
CA TYR A 315 -27.97 -15.20 19.30
C TYR A 315 -27.98 -15.63 20.77
N MET A 316 -29.15 -15.98 21.29
CA MET A 316 -29.33 -16.52 22.64
C MET A 316 -29.69 -18.00 22.62
N SER A 317 -30.36 -18.47 21.56
CA SER A 317 -30.78 -19.87 21.45
C SER A 317 -31.15 -20.27 20.01
N LEU A 318 -31.31 -21.57 19.80
CA LEU A 318 -31.76 -22.14 18.51
C LEU A 318 -33.23 -21.79 18.17
N ASP A 319 -34.02 -21.37 19.16
CA ASP A 319 -35.44 -21.02 18.99
C ASP A 319 -35.62 -19.66 18.29
N GLU A 320 -34.56 -18.85 18.23
CA GLU A 320 -34.57 -17.56 17.52
C GLU A 320 -34.49 -17.71 15.99
N ILE A 321 -34.24 -18.92 15.48
CA ILE A 321 -34.16 -19.20 14.04
C ILE A 321 -35.58 -19.45 13.51
N PRO A 322 -36.17 -18.51 12.74
CA PRO A 322 -37.58 -18.58 12.37
C PRO A 322 -37.85 -19.60 11.26
N ASP A 323 -36.98 -19.64 10.25
CA ASP A 323 -37.03 -20.59 9.16
C ASP A 323 -35.84 -21.55 9.28
N LYS A 324 -36.16 -22.83 9.49
CA LYS A 324 -35.19 -23.90 9.70
C LYS A 324 -35.06 -24.79 8.46
N ALA A 325 -35.79 -24.50 7.39
CA ALA A 325 -35.80 -25.34 6.22
C ALA A 325 -34.59 -25.06 5.32
N LEU A 326 -33.94 -26.12 4.84
CA LEU A 326 -32.82 -26.02 3.90
C LEU A 326 -33.00 -27.01 2.74
N LYS A 327 -33.01 -26.50 1.52
CA LYS A 327 -32.99 -27.34 0.30
C LYS A 327 -31.59 -27.91 0.09
N SER A 328 -31.51 -29.17 -0.32
CA SER A 328 -30.27 -29.78 -0.78
C SER A 328 -29.69 -29.04 -1.98
N LYS A 329 -28.38 -29.17 -2.20
CA LYS A 329 -27.66 -28.44 -3.26
C LYS A 329 -28.17 -28.74 -4.67
N ASP A 330 -28.65 -29.95 -4.90
CA ASP A 330 -29.25 -30.39 -6.16
C ASP A 330 -30.75 -30.04 -6.27
N GLY A 331 -31.34 -29.47 -5.22
CA GLY A 331 -32.76 -29.12 -5.13
C GLY A 331 -33.72 -30.30 -4.97
N SER A 332 -33.22 -31.54 -4.84
CA SER A 332 -34.05 -32.75 -4.82
C SER A 332 -34.76 -33.01 -3.49
N ARG A 333 -34.17 -32.57 -2.37
CA ARG A 333 -34.66 -32.80 -1.01
C ARG A 333 -34.81 -31.48 -0.27
N LEU A 334 -35.90 -31.36 0.49
CA LEU A 334 -36.08 -30.30 1.48
C LEU A 334 -35.86 -30.88 2.87
N CYS A 335 -34.83 -30.43 3.57
CA CYS A 335 -34.71 -30.62 5.01
C CYS A 335 -35.66 -29.62 5.68
N GLN A 336 -36.70 -30.10 6.36
CA GLN A 336 -37.68 -29.23 7.02
C GLN A 336 -37.10 -28.54 8.27
N ASP A 337 -36.16 -29.21 8.93
CA ASP A 337 -35.50 -28.68 10.13
C ASP A 337 -34.00 -29.02 10.14
N PHE A 338 -33.24 -28.12 9.52
CA PHE A 338 -31.79 -28.16 9.50
C PHE A 338 -31.19 -28.00 10.89
N VAL A 339 -31.85 -27.28 11.80
CA VAL A 339 -31.35 -27.03 13.15
C VAL A 339 -31.36 -28.33 13.95
N SER A 340 -32.44 -29.11 13.85
CA SER A 340 -32.51 -30.44 14.45
C SER A 340 -31.42 -31.37 13.89
N LEU A 341 -31.17 -31.34 12.57
CA LEU A 341 -30.09 -32.12 11.94
C LEU A 341 -28.69 -31.72 12.48
N VAL A 342 -28.45 -30.42 12.68
CA VAL A 342 -27.21 -29.92 13.30
C VAL A 342 -27.05 -30.44 14.72
N GLN A 343 -28.13 -30.45 15.53
CA GLN A 343 -28.09 -30.97 16.89
C GLN A 343 -27.82 -32.48 16.93
N GLU A 344 -28.43 -33.25 16.02
CA GLU A 344 -28.15 -34.68 15.87
C GLU A 344 -26.67 -34.94 15.55
N TRP A 345 -26.08 -34.16 14.65
CA TRP A 345 -24.65 -34.26 14.33
C TRP A 345 -23.76 -33.88 15.49
N LEU A 346 -24.12 -32.84 16.26
CA LEU A 346 -23.38 -32.47 17.45
C LEU A 346 -23.36 -33.60 18.49
N GLN A 347 -24.51 -34.23 18.73
CA GLN A 347 -24.62 -35.39 19.63
C GLN A 347 -23.79 -36.58 19.13
N LYS A 348 -23.82 -36.87 17.82
CA LYS A 348 -23.00 -37.94 17.22
C LYS A 348 -21.50 -37.67 17.39
N ILE A 349 -21.06 -36.44 17.18
CA ILE A 349 -19.65 -36.03 17.35
C ILE A 349 -19.22 -36.14 18.81
N GLN A 350 -20.05 -35.68 19.74
CA GLN A 350 -19.77 -35.74 21.19
C GLN A 350 -19.71 -37.20 21.71
N ALA A 351 -20.47 -38.11 21.10
CA ALA A 351 -20.48 -39.53 21.47
C ALA A 351 -19.37 -40.36 20.79
N ALA A 352 -18.63 -39.80 19.83
CA ALA A 352 -17.64 -40.55 19.07
C ALA A 352 -16.38 -40.83 19.90
N ASN A 353 -16.02 -42.11 20.06
CA ASN A 353 -14.85 -42.50 20.86
C ASN A 353 -13.53 -41.97 20.29
N SER A 354 -13.42 -41.84 18.97
CA SER A 354 -12.24 -41.28 18.28
C SER A 354 -12.07 -39.77 18.46
N LEU A 355 -13.14 -39.09 18.92
CA LEU A 355 -13.18 -37.67 19.29
C LEU A 355 -13.40 -37.50 20.81
N GLY A 356 -13.40 -38.61 21.56
CA GLY A 356 -13.77 -38.69 22.97
C GLY A 356 -12.80 -37.94 23.86
N GLY A 357 -13.34 -37.11 24.75
CA GLY A 357 -12.57 -36.25 25.67
C GLY A 357 -12.17 -34.89 25.11
N VAL A 358 -12.37 -34.65 23.81
CA VAL A 358 -12.11 -33.34 23.16
C VAL A 358 -13.36 -32.47 23.16
N PHE A 359 -14.54 -33.06 22.97
CA PHE A 359 -15.81 -32.34 22.86
C PHE A 359 -16.74 -32.66 24.03
N GLY A 360 -17.02 -31.64 24.85
CA GLY A 360 -18.02 -31.68 25.94
C GLY A 360 -19.21 -30.78 25.61
N ASP A 361 -19.81 -30.15 26.63
CA ASP A 361 -20.88 -29.17 26.42
C ASP A 361 -20.37 -27.93 25.64
N THR A 362 -21.01 -27.63 24.52
CA THR A 362 -20.71 -26.48 23.67
C THR A 362 -21.65 -25.30 23.95
N ASN A 363 -21.27 -24.10 23.52
CA ASN A 363 -22.14 -22.93 23.63
C ASN A 363 -23.29 -23.03 22.60
N LYS A 364 -24.54 -23.09 23.09
CA LYS A 364 -25.75 -23.21 22.26
C LYS A 364 -26.05 -21.97 21.42
N SER A 365 -25.72 -20.77 21.92
CA SER A 365 -25.84 -19.52 21.17
C SER A 365 -24.91 -19.51 19.95
N GLU A 366 -23.68 -19.99 20.13
CA GLU A 366 -22.71 -20.10 19.04
C GLU A 366 -23.17 -21.10 17.97
N LEU A 367 -23.69 -22.26 18.38
CA LEU A 367 -24.30 -23.22 17.46
C LEU A 367 -25.47 -22.61 16.68
N ALA A 368 -26.33 -21.83 17.36
CA ALA A 368 -27.46 -21.15 16.72
C ALA A 368 -26.99 -20.14 15.68
N ALA A 369 -25.97 -19.33 15.99
CA ALA A 369 -25.39 -18.41 15.03
C ALA A 369 -24.82 -19.15 13.81
N PHE A 370 -24.08 -20.24 14.02
CA PHE A 370 -23.51 -21.02 12.91
C PHE A 370 -24.57 -21.67 12.04
N ALA A 371 -25.59 -22.28 12.64
CA ALA A 371 -26.70 -22.88 11.92
C ALA A 371 -27.48 -21.81 11.11
N SER A 372 -27.73 -20.65 11.72
CA SER A 372 -28.39 -19.52 11.05
C SER A 372 -27.57 -18.99 9.87
N TYR A 373 -26.25 -18.86 10.02
CA TYR A 373 -25.37 -18.44 8.93
C TYR A 373 -25.31 -19.48 7.80
N ALA A 374 -25.28 -20.77 8.15
CA ALA A 374 -25.29 -21.87 7.19
C ALA A 374 -26.61 -21.96 6.41
N LEU A 375 -27.75 -21.66 7.03
CA LEU A 375 -29.05 -21.56 6.35
C LEU A 375 -29.04 -20.47 5.27
N ALA A 376 -28.42 -19.32 5.55
CA ALA A 376 -28.31 -18.21 4.59
C ALA A 376 -27.24 -18.45 3.52
N PHE A 377 -26.12 -19.07 3.88
CA PHE A 377 -24.94 -19.23 3.03
C PHE A 377 -24.43 -20.68 2.96
N PRO A 378 -25.26 -21.67 2.56
CA PRO A 378 -24.93 -23.09 2.70
C PRO A 378 -23.73 -23.52 1.84
N SER A 379 -23.49 -22.83 0.72
CA SER A 379 -22.35 -23.13 -0.17
C SER A 379 -21.03 -22.47 0.24
N ASN A 380 -21.06 -21.49 1.14
CA ASN A 380 -19.90 -20.66 1.50
C ASN A 380 -19.73 -20.54 3.02
N PHE A 381 -20.22 -21.52 3.79
CA PHE A 381 -20.18 -21.50 5.25
C PHE A 381 -18.74 -21.52 5.78
N LEU A 382 -18.30 -20.43 6.42
CA LEU A 382 -17.03 -20.31 7.10
C LEU A 382 -17.27 -19.75 8.50
N ALA A 383 -16.88 -20.49 9.54
CA ALA A 383 -17.20 -20.15 10.92
C ALA A 383 -16.06 -19.43 11.66
N LEU A 384 -16.39 -18.36 12.38
CA LEU A 384 -15.51 -17.74 13.38
C LEU A 384 -15.62 -18.49 14.71
N VAL A 385 -14.61 -19.28 15.05
CA VAL A 385 -14.71 -20.33 16.09
C VAL A 385 -14.18 -19.93 17.47
N ASP A 386 -13.69 -18.72 17.63
CA ASP A 386 -13.01 -18.27 18.85
C ASP A 386 -13.82 -17.23 19.64
N THR A 387 -15.15 -17.23 19.52
CA THR A 387 -16.00 -16.30 20.28
C THR A 387 -16.07 -16.66 21.76
N TYR A 388 -16.15 -17.96 22.09
CA TYR A 388 -16.20 -18.44 23.48
C TYR A 388 -15.01 -19.34 23.83
N ASP A 389 -14.84 -20.44 23.11
CA ASP A 389 -13.72 -21.37 23.26
C ASP A 389 -13.54 -22.16 21.96
N VAL A 390 -12.33 -22.11 21.38
CA VAL A 390 -12.02 -22.74 20.09
C VAL A 390 -12.22 -24.24 20.11
N MET A 391 -11.62 -24.93 21.08
CA MET A 391 -11.55 -26.39 21.09
C MET A 391 -12.81 -27.00 21.70
N ARG A 392 -13.36 -26.36 22.74
CA ARG A 392 -14.50 -26.89 23.50
C ARG A 392 -15.85 -26.51 22.92
N SER A 393 -15.93 -25.44 22.11
CA SER A 393 -17.21 -24.93 21.58
C SER A 393 -17.18 -24.70 20.07
N GLY A 394 -16.29 -23.84 19.57
CA GLY A 394 -16.35 -23.38 18.19
C GLY A 394 -16.07 -24.46 17.16
N ILE A 395 -14.99 -25.23 17.32
CA ILE A 395 -14.67 -26.36 16.43
C ILE A 395 -15.76 -27.44 16.45
N PRO A 396 -16.24 -27.96 17.61
CA PRO A 396 -17.31 -28.95 17.61
C PRO A 396 -18.61 -28.42 16.98
N ASN A 397 -19.00 -27.17 17.29
CA ASN A 397 -20.17 -26.53 16.66
C ASN A 397 -20.00 -26.39 15.14
N PHE A 398 -18.82 -25.99 14.67
CA PHE A 398 -18.52 -25.93 13.23
C PHE A 398 -18.62 -27.31 12.59
N CYS A 399 -18.02 -28.35 13.18
CA CYS A 399 -18.06 -29.71 12.64
C CYS A 399 -19.50 -30.23 12.53
N ALA A 400 -20.34 -29.99 13.54
CA ALA A 400 -21.75 -30.37 13.51
C ALA A 400 -22.50 -29.72 12.33
N VAL A 401 -22.32 -28.41 12.14
CA VAL A 401 -22.94 -27.68 11.02
C VAL A 401 -22.39 -28.11 9.67
N ALA A 402 -21.07 -28.33 9.57
CA ALA A 402 -20.42 -28.75 8.34
C ALA A 402 -20.86 -30.16 7.89
N LEU A 403 -21.05 -31.09 8.83
CA LEU A 403 -21.56 -32.44 8.53
C LEU A 403 -23.05 -32.40 8.15
N ALA A 404 -23.86 -31.59 8.84
CA ALA A 404 -25.26 -31.38 8.46
C ALA A 404 -25.39 -30.79 7.04
N LEU A 405 -24.52 -29.84 6.67
CA LEU A 405 -24.44 -29.31 5.31
C LEU A 405 -24.00 -30.38 4.29
N HIS A 406 -23.06 -31.25 4.67
CA HIS A 406 -22.59 -32.35 3.83
C HIS A 406 -23.70 -33.35 3.48
N ASP A 407 -24.57 -33.70 4.45
CA ASP A 407 -25.74 -34.56 4.20
C ASP A 407 -26.72 -33.98 3.17
N LEU A 408 -26.69 -32.66 2.98
CA LEU A 408 -27.50 -31.93 2.00
C LEU A 408 -26.73 -31.61 0.71
N GLY A 409 -25.53 -32.17 0.55
CA GLY A 409 -24.69 -32.02 -0.64
C GLY A 409 -23.90 -30.71 -0.71
N TYR A 410 -23.93 -29.89 0.34
CA TYR A 410 -23.10 -28.69 0.44
C TYR A 410 -21.72 -29.00 0.99
N LYS A 411 -20.79 -28.08 0.78
CA LYS A 411 -19.44 -28.16 1.32
C LYS A 411 -19.15 -26.89 2.09
N ALA A 412 -18.90 -27.00 3.39
CA ALA A 412 -18.41 -25.89 4.18
C ALA A 412 -17.01 -25.46 3.70
N SER A 413 -16.71 -24.18 3.85
CA SER A 413 -15.44 -23.58 3.44
C SER A 413 -14.33 -23.82 4.46
N GLY A 414 -14.64 -23.68 5.76
CA GLY A 414 -13.64 -23.84 6.82
C GLY A 414 -13.90 -22.97 8.05
N ILE A 415 -12.84 -22.63 8.78
CA ILE A 415 -12.88 -21.86 10.03
C ILE A 415 -11.99 -20.60 9.97
N ARG A 416 -12.28 -19.63 10.85
CA ARG A 416 -11.41 -18.50 11.18
C ARG A 416 -11.03 -18.52 12.65
N LEU A 417 -9.74 -18.36 12.92
CA LEU A 417 -9.12 -18.12 14.23
C LEU A 417 -8.68 -16.66 14.31
N ASP A 418 -9.13 -15.90 15.31
CA ASP A 418 -8.81 -14.47 15.50
C ASP A 418 -8.14 -14.20 16.87
N SER A 419 -7.73 -15.24 17.60
CA SER A 419 -7.11 -15.11 18.93
C SER A 419 -6.45 -16.41 19.37
N GLY A 420 -5.69 -16.34 20.47
CA GLY A 420 -4.95 -17.46 21.04
C GLY A 420 -3.63 -17.78 20.32
N ASP A 421 -3.05 -18.93 20.64
CA ASP A 421 -1.86 -19.44 19.94
C ASP A 421 -2.29 -20.03 18.59
N LEU A 422 -2.16 -19.21 17.55
CA LEU A 422 -2.62 -19.55 16.20
C LEU A 422 -1.91 -20.78 15.61
N ALA A 423 -0.64 -21.02 15.94
CA ALA A 423 0.08 -22.20 15.45
C ALA A 423 -0.50 -23.45 16.09
N TYR A 424 -0.56 -23.49 17.42
CA TYR A 424 -1.12 -24.61 18.18
C TYR A 424 -2.58 -24.89 17.78
N LEU A 425 -3.43 -23.86 17.79
CA LEU A 425 -4.85 -24.00 17.48
C LEU A 425 -5.09 -24.48 16.04
N SER A 426 -4.28 -24.03 15.07
CA SER A 426 -4.39 -24.52 13.69
C SER A 426 -4.07 -26.01 13.58
N ILE A 427 -3.04 -26.47 14.30
CA ILE A 427 -2.64 -27.88 14.31
C ILE A 427 -3.71 -28.75 14.96
N GLU A 428 -4.23 -28.34 16.12
CA GLU A 428 -5.30 -29.08 16.80
C GLU A 428 -6.59 -29.10 15.97
N ALA A 429 -6.95 -28.00 15.32
CA ALA A 429 -8.08 -27.98 14.39
C ALA A 429 -7.90 -28.96 13.23
N ARG A 430 -6.71 -29.00 12.62
CA ARG A 430 -6.41 -29.95 11.53
C ARG A 430 -6.48 -31.42 11.98
N LYS A 431 -6.01 -31.72 13.20
CA LYS A 431 -6.13 -33.07 13.79
C LYS A 431 -7.60 -33.48 13.94
N VAL A 432 -8.44 -32.58 14.47
CA VAL A 432 -9.89 -32.80 14.56
C VAL A 432 -10.49 -33.05 13.19
N PHE A 433 -10.20 -32.21 12.20
CA PHE A 433 -10.76 -32.37 10.85
C PHE A 433 -10.35 -33.70 10.21
N SER A 434 -9.11 -34.14 10.45
CA SER A 434 -8.62 -35.44 9.99
C SER A 434 -9.28 -36.61 10.70
N ALA A 435 -9.61 -36.47 11.98
CA ALA A 435 -10.34 -37.49 12.74
C ALA A 435 -11.80 -37.59 12.28
N VAL A 436 -12.48 -36.45 12.09
CA VAL A 436 -13.85 -36.38 11.56
C VAL A 436 -13.96 -36.99 10.17
N GLU A 437 -13.01 -36.69 9.27
CA GLU A 437 -12.96 -37.29 7.92
C GLU A 437 -12.93 -38.82 7.97
N LYS A 438 -12.09 -39.38 8.87
CA LYS A 438 -11.91 -40.84 9.00
C LYS A 438 -13.11 -41.50 9.68
N GLU A 439 -13.62 -40.89 10.75
CA GLU A 439 -14.73 -41.44 11.54
C GLU A 439 -16.02 -41.53 10.72
N TYR A 440 -16.35 -40.46 9.98
CA TYR A 440 -17.61 -40.35 9.26
C TYR A 440 -17.48 -40.52 7.75
N ASN A 441 -16.29 -40.87 7.25
CA ASN A 441 -15.99 -41.09 5.83
C ASN A 441 -16.45 -39.92 4.93
N VAL A 442 -16.09 -38.69 5.31
CA VAL A 442 -16.45 -37.46 4.61
C VAL A 442 -15.22 -36.89 3.87
N PRO A 443 -14.98 -37.27 2.61
CA PRO A 443 -13.73 -36.98 1.93
C PRO A 443 -13.50 -35.49 1.71
N GLY A 444 -12.30 -35.02 2.04
CA GLY A 444 -11.88 -33.63 1.90
C GLY A 444 -12.19 -32.75 3.12
N PHE A 445 -12.80 -33.29 4.17
CA PHE A 445 -13.02 -32.60 5.44
C PHE A 445 -11.69 -32.26 6.13
N ALA A 446 -10.69 -33.15 6.05
CA ALA A 446 -9.35 -32.92 6.59
C ALA A 446 -8.66 -31.68 5.99
N LYS A 447 -9.07 -31.26 4.78
CA LYS A 447 -8.52 -30.12 4.02
C LYS A 447 -9.40 -28.87 4.06
N MET A 448 -10.35 -28.78 5.00
CA MET A 448 -11.12 -27.56 5.26
C MET A 448 -10.18 -26.37 5.52
N LEU A 449 -10.52 -25.19 5.01
CA LEU A 449 -9.64 -24.03 5.12
C LEU A 449 -9.51 -23.57 6.58
N ILE A 450 -8.29 -23.32 7.01
CA ILE A 450 -8.01 -22.64 8.29
C ILE A 450 -7.52 -21.22 7.97
N THR A 451 -8.34 -20.22 8.28
CA THR A 451 -7.96 -18.81 8.16
C THR A 451 -7.51 -18.29 9.53
N ALA A 452 -6.35 -17.65 9.61
CA ALA A 452 -5.94 -16.93 10.81
C ALA A 452 -5.99 -15.42 10.57
N SER A 453 -6.49 -14.69 11.54
CA SER A 453 -6.41 -13.23 11.64
C SER A 453 -5.98 -12.83 13.06
N ASN A 454 -5.81 -11.53 13.30
CA ASN A 454 -5.39 -10.87 14.55
C ASN A 454 -3.92 -10.44 14.59
N ASP A 455 -3.71 -9.11 14.48
CA ASP A 455 -2.41 -8.43 14.60
C ASP A 455 -1.23 -9.11 13.87
N LEU A 456 -1.56 -9.77 12.76
CA LEU A 456 -0.59 -10.41 11.88
C LEU A 456 0.27 -9.36 11.19
N ASN A 457 1.56 -9.63 11.14
CA ASN A 457 2.58 -8.84 10.46
C ASN A 457 3.70 -9.77 9.96
N GLU A 458 4.73 -9.23 9.34
CA GLU A 458 5.83 -10.04 8.81
C GLU A 458 6.51 -10.92 9.86
N GLU A 459 6.70 -10.40 11.08
CA GLU A 459 7.41 -11.10 12.15
C GLU A 459 6.57 -12.23 12.74
N THR A 460 5.27 -11.99 12.93
CA THR A 460 4.37 -13.01 13.47
C THR A 460 4.14 -14.14 12.46
N ILE A 461 4.05 -13.84 11.15
CA ILE A 461 3.98 -14.87 10.10
C ILE A 461 5.29 -15.67 10.04
N ASP A 462 6.45 -15.03 10.11
CA ASP A 462 7.76 -15.71 10.19
C ASP A 462 7.84 -16.64 11.41
N ALA A 463 7.31 -16.20 12.56
CA ALA A 463 7.25 -17.02 13.77
C ALA A 463 6.33 -18.25 13.60
N LEU A 464 5.14 -18.07 13.02
CA LEU A 464 4.23 -19.17 12.71
C LEU A 464 4.91 -20.18 11.77
N ASN A 465 5.55 -19.72 10.69
CA ASN A 465 6.26 -20.59 9.75
C ASN A 465 7.34 -21.44 10.44
N LYS A 466 8.09 -20.85 11.38
CA LYS A 466 9.16 -21.54 12.14
C LYS A 466 8.63 -22.58 13.13
N GLN A 467 7.47 -22.31 13.73
CA GLN A 467 6.81 -23.24 14.65
C GLN A 467 6.19 -24.44 13.91
N GLY A 468 5.87 -24.25 12.63
CA GLY A 468 5.01 -25.16 11.88
C GLY A 468 3.55 -24.89 12.23
N HIS A 469 2.72 -24.64 11.22
CA HIS A 469 1.30 -24.33 11.38
C HIS A 469 0.48 -24.94 10.26
N GLU A 470 -0.83 -25.08 10.49
CA GLU A 470 -1.79 -25.65 9.53
C GLU A 470 -2.71 -24.58 8.91
N VAL A 471 -2.44 -23.29 9.17
CA VAL A 471 -3.13 -22.14 8.55
C VAL A 471 -2.97 -22.14 7.03
N ASP A 472 -4.07 -22.00 6.29
CA ASP A 472 -4.12 -21.94 4.82
C ASP A 472 -4.22 -20.50 4.30
N ALA A 473 -4.84 -19.61 5.08
CA ALA A 473 -5.07 -18.22 4.72
C ALA A 473 -4.79 -17.25 5.87
N PHE A 474 -4.22 -16.09 5.58
CA PHE A 474 -3.98 -15.03 6.56
C PHE A 474 -4.83 -13.79 6.24
N GLY A 475 -5.65 -13.36 7.20
CA GLY A 475 -6.39 -12.11 7.18
C GLY A 475 -5.63 -11.02 7.93
N ILE A 476 -5.12 -10.03 7.20
CA ILE A 476 -4.23 -9.00 7.74
C ILE A 476 -4.88 -7.63 7.64
N GLY A 477 -4.93 -6.91 8.76
CA GLY A 477 -5.59 -5.62 8.89
C GLY A 477 -4.63 -4.46 9.13
N THR A 478 -4.54 -4.03 10.39
CA THR A 478 -3.85 -2.80 10.82
C THR A 478 -2.44 -2.67 10.26
N TYR A 479 -1.57 -3.66 10.51
CA TYR A 479 -0.15 -3.62 10.12
C TYR A 479 0.09 -3.47 8.61
N LEU A 480 -0.87 -3.93 7.81
CA LEU A 480 -0.82 -3.87 6.36
C LEU A 480 -1.20 -2.47 5.85
N VAL A 481 -2.43 -2.03 6.13
CA VAL A 481 -3.00 -0.83 5.48
C VAL A 481 -2.52 0.49 6.07
N THR A 482 -2.04 0.48 7.31
CA THR A 482 -1.46 1.68 7.95
C THR A 482 0.06 1.73 7.81
N CYS A 483 0.69 0.68 7.26
CA CYS A 483 2.13 0.50 7.25
C CYS A 483 2.74 0.76 8.63
N TYR A 484 2.21 0.10 9.66
CA TYR A 484 2.40 0.48 11.07
C TYR A 484 3.86 0.69 11.50
N SER A 485 4.79 -0.12 10.97
CA SER A 485 6.23 -0.01 11.26
C SER A 485 6.88 1.26 10.68
N GLN A 486 6.33 1.81 9.61
CA GLN A 486 6.80 3.02 8.93
C GLN A 486 5.66 3.56 8.05
N ALA A 487 4.97 4.59 8.53
CA ALA A 487 3.74 5.10 7.91
C ALA A 487 3.97 6.10 6.74
N ALA A 488 5.21 6.32 6.32
CA ALA A 488 5.55 7.17 5.18
C ALA A 488 6.83 6.69 4.47
N LEU A 489 6.89 6.85 3.14
CA LEU A 489 8.01 6.41 2.30
C LEU A 489 9.08 7.50 2.07
N GLY A 490 8.71 8.78 2.14
CA GLY A 490 9.62 9.90 1.87
C GLY A 490 9.92 10.16 0.39
N CYS A 491 8.97 10.04 -0.52
CA CYS A 491 9.17 10.61 -1.86
C CYS A 491 9.42 12.12 -1.78
N VAL A 492 10.40 12.60 -2.54
CA VAL A 492 10.69 14.04 -2.68
C VAL A 492 10.56 14.45 -4.13
N PHE A 493 10.18 15.70 -4.34
CA PHE A 493 10.12 16.35 -5.64
C PHE A 493 11.20 17.44 -5.71
N LYS A 494 12.03 17.44 -6.75
CA LYS A 494 13.16 18.39 -6.86
C LYS A 494 13.37 18.88 -8.29
N LEU A 495 13.57 20.19 -8.42
CA LEU A 495 14.05 20.84 -9.63
C LEU A 495 15.48 20.39 -9.95
N VAL A 496 15.73 20.00 -11.19
CA VAL A 496 17.07 19.60 -11.65
C VAL A 496 17.55 20.35 -12.88
N GLU A 497 16.65 21.05 -13.57
CA GLU A 497 16.95 21.84 -14.76
C GLU A 497 15.87 22.91 -14.96
N ILE A 498 16.26 24.12 -15.34
CA ILE A 498 15.34 25.20 -15.72
C ILE A 498 15.94 25.97 -16.91
N ASN A 499 15.14 26.20 -17.96
CA ASN A 499 15.59 26.81 -19.22
C ASN A 499 16.87 26.16 -19.77
N ASN A 500 16.91 24.81 -19.78
CA ASN A 500 18.07 23.99 -20.16
C ASN A 500 19.34 24.23 -19.33
N LYS A 501 19.24 24.91 -18.18
CA LYS A 501 20.34 25.12 -17.23
C LYS A 501 20.20 24.15 -16.06
N PRO A 502 21.18 23.24 -15.86
CA PRO A 502 21.17 22.31 -14.74
C PRO A 502 21.12 23.01 -13.38
N ARG A 503 20.41 22.41 -12.43
CA ARG A 503 20.30 22.87 -11.03
C ARG A 503 20.69 21.76 -10.07
N ILE A 504 21.41 22.14 -9.02
CA ILE A 504 21.80 21.28 -7.91
C ILE A 504 21.34 21.92 -6.60
N LYS A 505 20.79 21.11 -5.70
CA LYS A 505 20.50 21.51 -4.33
C LYS A 505 21.59 20.93 -3.45
N LEU A 506 22.39 21.80 -2.84
CA LEU A 506 23.40 21.39 -1.86
C LEU A 506 22.79 21.18 -0.48
N SER A 507 23.51 20.50 0.39
CA SER A 507 23.07 20.17 1.74
C SER A 507 24.28 19.87 2.61
N GLU A 508 24.22 20.24 3.90
CA GLU A 508 25.23 19.86 4.90
C GLU A 508 25.44 18.34 4.95
N ASP A 509 24.36 17.57 4.77
CA ASP A 509 24.43 16.13 4.58
C ASP A 509 24.57 15.78 3.08
N VAL A 510 25.78 15.37 2.71
CA VAL A 510 26.24 15.08 1.33
C VAL A 510 25.24 14.25 0.53
N ALA A 511 24.61 13.25 1.11
CA ALA A 511 23.75 12.41 0.29
C ALA A 511 22.32 12.99 0.08
N LYS A 512 21.99 14.17 0.66
CA LYS A 512 20.76 14.96 0.43
C LYS A 512 21.01 15.94 -0.72
N VAL A 513 22.22 15.92 -1.28
CA VAL A 513 22.54 16.64 -2.50
C VAL A 513 21.80 15.98 -3.67
N SER A 514 21.12 16.80 -4.47
CA SER A 514 20.39 16.30 -5.63
C SER A 514 21.35 15.95 -6.77
N ILE A 515 20.99 14.96 -7.58
CA ILE A 515 21.72 14.69 -8.83
C ILE A 515 21.15 15.64 -9.89
N PRO A 516 21.95 16.57 -10.45
CA PRO A 516 21.49 17.63 -11.33
C PRO A 516 21.12 17.12 -12.73
N CYS A 517 20.61 18.04 -13.57
CA CYS A 517 20.27 17.92 -15.00
C CYS A 517 19.22 16.86 -15.37
N LYS A 518 18.71 16.97 -16.59
CA LYS A 518 17.90 15.93 -17.24
C LYS A 518 18.76 14.69 -17.54
N LYS A 519 18.23 13.53 -17.13
CA LYS A 519 18.87 12.21 -17.12
C LYS A 519 17.98 11.14 -17.74
N ARG A 520 18.65 10.10 -18.24
CA ARG A 520 18.09 8.81 -18.61
C ARG A 520 18.55 7.74 -17.62
N CYS A 521 17.67 6.80 -17.31
CA CYS A 521 17.89 5.78 -16.28
C CYS A 521 17.77 4.40 -16.89
N PHE A 522 18.74 3.52 -16.59
CA PHE A 522 18.78 2.17 -17.14
C PHE A 522 19.03 1.15 -16.05
N ARG A 523 18.40 -0.03 -16.18
CA ARG A 523 18.71 -1.21 -15.37
C ARG A 523 19.59 -2.16 -16.18
N LEU A 524 20.72 -2.54 -15.60
CA LEU A 524 21.72 -3.40 -16.23
C LEU A 524 21.60 -4.81 -15.68
N TYR A 525 21.43 -5.78 -16.57
CA TYR A 525 21.26 -7.19 -16.21
C TYR A 525 22.53 -8.01 -16.44
N GLY A 526 22.79 -8.93 -15.52
CA GLY A 526 23.93 -9.84 -15.58
C GLY A 526 23.66 -11.07 -16.47
N LYS A 527 24.67 -11.95 -16.56
CA LYS A 527 24.57 -13.22 -17.31
C LYS A 527 23.50 -14.16 -16.77
N GLU A 528 23.26 -14.10 -15.46
CA GLU A 528 22.26 -14.93 -14.78
C GLU A 528 20.83 -14.36 -14.91
N GLY A 529 20.63 -13.25 -15.63
CA GLY A 529 19.32 -12.63 -15.82
C GLY A 529 18.85 -11.74 -14.67
N TYR A 530 19.65 -11.61 -13.60
CA TYR A 530 19.34 -10.72 -12.48
C TYR A 530 19.75 -9.27 -12.75
N PRO A 531 19.03 -8.27 -12.21
CA PRO A 531 19.45 -6.88 -12.23
C PRO A 531 20.65 -6.67 -11.31
N LEU A 532 21.69 -5.99 -11.81
CA LEU A 532 22.96 -5.78 -11.11
C LEU A 532 23.13 -4.36 -10.57
N VAL A 533 22.70 -3.38 -11.36
CA VAL A 533 22.88 -1.95 -11.08
C VAL A 533 21.88 -1.14 -11.88
N ASP A 534 21.32 -0.10 -11.24
CA ASP A 534 20.62 0.95 -11.95
C ASP A 534 21.61 2.09 -12.20
N ILE A 535 21.78 2.49 -13.46
CA ILE A 535 22.69 3.55 -13.88
C ILE A 535 21.94 4.75 -14.45
N MET A 536 22.31 5.94 -13.97
CA MET A 536 21.86 7.22 -14.52
C MET A 536 22.94 7.81 -15.42
N ILE A 537 22.52 8.33 -16.57
CA ILE A 537 23.36 9.05 -17.53
C ILE A 537 22.71 10.38 -17.90
N ARG A 538 23.48 11.35 -18.39
CA ARG A 538 22.93 12.61 -18.92
C ARG A 538 22.11 12.33 -20.18
N GLU A 539 21.10 13.16 -20.46
CA GLU A 539 20.26 13.05 -21.66
C GLU A 539 21.07 13.01 -22.97
N SER A 540 22.20 13.73 -23.03
CA SER A 540 23.09 13.80 -24.20
C SER A 540 24.06 12.64 -24.35
N GLU A 541 24.11 11.71 -23.39
CA GLU A 541 24.98 10.53 -23.47
C GLU A 541 24.36 9.41 -24.30
N PRO A 542 25.17 8.63 -25.04
CA PRO A 542 24.67 7.45 -25.75
C PRO A 542 24.16 6.41 -24.74
N SER A 543 23.10 5.69 -25.12
CA SER A 543 22.56 4.59 -24.31
C SER A 543 23.61 3.50 -24.08
N PRO A 544 23.67 2.90 -22.88
CA PRO A 544 24.45 1.68 -22.66
C PRO A 544 23.95 0.56 -23.57
N LYS A 545 24.84 -0.30 -24.04
CA LYS A 545 24.50 -1.44 -24.89
C LYS A 545 24.90 -2.76 -24.24
N ALA A 546 24.17 -3.82 -24.57
CA ALA A 546 24.53 -5.17 -24.18
C ALA A 546 25.93 -5.53 -24.73
N GLY A 547 26.74 -6.22 -23.93
CA GLY A 547 28.11 -6.61 -24.27
C GLY A 547 29.16 -5.49 -24.14
N GLU A 548 28.76 -4.22 -24.03
CA GLU A 548 29.69 -3.10 -23.88
C GLU A 548 30.02 -2.84 -22.40
N ARG A 549 31.32 -2.80 -22.07
CA ARG A 549 31.80 -2.57 -20.70
C ARG A 549 31.58 -1.11 -20.29
N ILE A 550 30.90 -0.89 -19.17
CA ILE A 550 30.65 0.44 -18.59
C ILE A 550 31.20 0.55 -17.17
N LEU A 551 31.78 1.70 -16.82
CA LEU A 551 32.19 2.02 -15.46
C LEU A 551 31.03 2.68 -14.70
N CYS A 552 30.47 1.95 -13.74
CA CYS A 552 29.41 2.42 -12.85
C CYS A 552 30.04 3.02 -11.58
N ARG A 553 29.73 4.28 -11.28
CA ARG A 553 30.24 4.98 -10.09
C ARG A 553 29.10 5.31 -9.14
N HIS A 554 29.29 5.11 -7.84
CA HIS A 554 28.38 5.68 -6.86
C HIS A 554 28.45 7.22 -6.94
N PRO A 555 27.32 7.94 -6.89
CA PRO A 555 27.28 9.39 -7.15
C PRO A 555 28.10 10.25 -6.17
N PHE A 556 28.32 9.77 -4.94
CA PHE A 556 28.92 10.56 -3.85
C PHE A 556 29.99 9.82 -3.02
N ILE A 557 30.34 8.58 -3.39
CA ILE A 557 31.31 7.77 -2.62
C ILE A 557 32.31 7.20 -3.62
N GLU A 558 33.48 7.84 -3.70
CA GLU A 558 34.43 7.60 -4.79
C GLU A 558 34.96 6.16 -4.84
N SER A 559 35.12 5.55 -3.65
CA SER A 559 35.61 4.17 -3.49
C SER A 559 34.62 3.13 -4.00
N LYS A 560 33.32 3.48 -4.12
CA LYS A 560 32.27 2.56 -4.60
C LYS A 560 32.10 2.69 -6.11
N ARG A 561 32.79 1.84 -6.85
CA ARG A 561 32.73 1.77 -8.33
C ARG A 561 32.95 0.36 -8.83
N ALA A 562 32.35 0.01 -9.96
CA ALA A 562 32.48 -1.30 -10.57
C ALA A 562 32.38 -1.21 -12.10
N TYR A 563 33.08 -2.11 -12.80
CA TYR A 563 32.83 -2.35 -14.22
C TYR A 563 31.69 -3.35 -14.37
N VAL A 564 30.76 -3.07 -15.28
CA VAL A 564 29.65 -3.96 -15.62
C VAL A 564 29.66 -4.20 -17.13
N VAL A 565 29.44 -5.46 -17.53
CA VAL A 565 29.21 -5.85 -18.92
C VAL A 565 27.79 -6.43 -18.99
N PRO A 566 26.77 -5.59 -19.25
CA PRO A 566 25.39 -6.02 -19.21
C PRO A 566 25.10 -7.00 -20.34
N GLN A 567 24.28 -8.02 -20.07
CA GLN A 567 23.73 -8.89 -21.12
C GLN A 567 22.39 -8.36 -21.65
N HIS A 568 21.68 -7.61 -20.82
CA HIS A 568 20.48 -6.89 -21.21
C HIS A 568 20.47 -5.52 -20.54
N VAL A 569 19.93 -4.53 -21.25
CA VAL A 569 19.82 -3.13 -20.81
C VAL A 569 18.36 -2.73 -20.99
N GLU A 570 17.74 -2.32 -19.89
CA GLU A 570 16.36 -1.84 -19.87
C GLU A 570 16.38 -0.33 -19.60
N GLU A 571 15.74 0.47 -20.45
CA GLU A 571 15.47 1.89 -20.15
C GLU A 571 14.24 1.99 -19.26
N LEU A 572 14.39 2.64 -18.10
CA LEU A 572 13.39 2.60 -17.04
C LEU A 572 12.23 3.58 -17.26
N LEU A 573 12.50 4.78 -17.81
CA LEU A 573 11.49 5.83 -17.92
C LEU A 573 10.73 5.74 -19.26
N GLN A 574 9.39 5.67 -19.18
CA GLN A 574 8.48 5.68 -20.32
C GLN A 574 7.59 6.92 -20.29
N CYS A 575 7.20 7.44 -21.46
CA CYS A 575 6.35 8.62 -21.58
C CYS A 575 4.87 8.26 -21.36
N TYR A 576 4.25 8.70 -20.27
CA TYR A 576 2.84 8.42 -19.94
C TYR A 576 1.90 9.61 -20.20
N TRP A 577 2.46 10.80 -20.30
CA TRP A 577 1.75 12.01 -20.71
C TRP A 577 2.70 12.85 -21.58
N PRO A 578 2.50 12.94 -22.90
CA PRO A 578 3.45 13.58 -23.79
C PRO A 578 3.32 15.11 -23.87
N GLY A 579 2.31 15.69 -23.21
CA GLY A 579 1.98 17.11 -23.31
C GLY A 579 1.76 17.53 -24.76
N THR A 580 2.49 18.57 -25.18
CA THR A 580 2.55 19.08 -26.55
C THR A 580 3.58 18.37 -27.43
N SER A 581 4.36 17.41 -26.90
CA SER A 581 5.39 16.72 -27.68
C SER A 581 4.80 15.60 -28.54
N ASP A 582 5.46 15.30 -29.66
CA ASP A 582 5.08 14.23 -30.59
C ASP A 582 5.42 12.82 -30.08
N LYS A 583 5.78 12.67 -28.80
CA LYS A 583 6.18 11.37 -28.26
C LYS A 583 4.99 10.44 -28.09
N PRO A 584 5.13 9.15 -28.45
CA PRO A 584 4.06 8.20 -28.25
C PRO A 584 3.79 8.04 -26.76
N ARG A 585 2.51 8.10 -26.41
CA ARG A 585 2.03 7.85 -25.05
C ARG A 585 1.99 6.35 -24.77
N ALA A 586 2.62 5.93 -23.69
CA ALA A 586 2.52 4.57 -23.17
C ALA A 586 1.12 4.31 -22.57
N GLU A 587 0.62 3.09 -22.76
CA GLU A 587 -0.66 2.67 -22.21
C GLU A 587 -0.58 2.43 -20.70
N LEU A 588 -1.66 2.76 -19.98
CA LEU A 588 -1.84 2.37 -18.59
C LEU A 588 -2.32 0.91 -18.55
N PRO A 589 -1.53 -0.03 -18.00
CA PRO A 589 -1.91 -1.44 -17.93
C PRO A 589 -3.04 -1.70 -16.92
N SER A 590 -3.78 -2.81 -17.07
CA SER A 590 -4.75 -3.23 -16.07
C SER A 590 -4.09 -3.62 -14.74
N LEU A 591 -4.87 -3.61 -13.65
CA LEU A 591 -4.38 -3.95 -12.31
C LEU A 591 -3.74 -5.35 -12.25
N GLU A 592 -4.27 -6.33 -12.99
CA GLU A 592 -3.73 -7.69 -13.07
C GLU A 592 -2.37 -7.73 -13.78
N LYS A 593 -2.20 -6.94 -14.85
CA LYS A 593 -0.91 -6.80 -15.54
C LYS A 593 0.12 -6.14 -14.64
N ILE A 594 -0.29 -5.13 -13.86
CA ILE A 594 0.59 -4.46 -12.88
C ILE A 594 0.99 -5.43 -11.75
N ARG A 595 0.03 -6.15 -11.17
CA ARG A 595 0.27 -7.20 -10.17
C ARG A 595 1.24 -8.25 -10.70
N SER A 596 1.03 -8.72 -11.92
CA SER A 596 1.90 -9.73 -12.55
C SER A 596 3.33 -9.21 -12.71
N ARG A 597 3.50 -7.94 -13.13
CA ARG A 597 4.80 -7.28 -13.19
C ARG A 597 5.48 -7.19 -11.82
N CYS A 598 4.74 -6.81 -10.78
CA CYS A 598 5.22 -6.74 -9.40
C CYS A 598 5.78 -8.09 -8.94
N MET A 599 4.98 -9.16 -9.08
CA MET A 599 5.40 -10.50 -8.68
C MET A 599 6.61 -10.97 -9.49
N GLN A 600 6.63 -10.75 -10.80
CA GLN A 600 7.75 -11.13 -11.66
C GLN A 600 9.04 -10.37 -11.31
N GLN A 601 8.97 -9.05 -11.10
CA GLN A 601 10.13 -8.23 -10.76
C GLN A 601 10.73 -8.64 -9.42
N LEU A 602 9.90 -8.96 -8.42
CA LEU A 602 10.37 -9.46 -7.13
C LEU A 602 11.05 -10.84 -7.27
N GLU A 603 10.52 -11.74 -8.09
CA GLU A 603 11.14 -13.05 -8.37
C GLU A 603 12.46 -12.94 -9.12
N MET A 604 12.62 -11.88 -9.93
CA MET A 604 13.86 -11.58 -10.66
C MET A 604 14.91 -10.88 -9.78
N LEU A 605 14.62 -10.49 -8.55
CA LEU A 605 15.65 -9.96 -7.66
C LEU A 605 16.50 -11.11 -7.10
N ARG A 606 17.79 -10.84 -6.89
CA ARG A 606 18.65 -11.81 -6.20
C ARG A 606 18.16 -12.01 -4.76
N PRO A 607 18.19 -13.25 -4.24
CA PRO A 607 17.71 -13.54 -2.89
C PRO A 607 18.35 -12.70 -1.78
N ASP A 608 19.61 -12.27 -1.95
CA ASP A 608 20.31 -11.46 -0.96
C ASP A 608 19.81 -10.01 -0.87
N HIS A 609 19.11 -9.50 -1.90
CA HIS A 609 18.43 -8.20 -1.85
C HIS A 609 17.05 -8.26 -1.16
N ILE A 610 16.39 -9.43 -1.18
CA ILE A 610 15.02 -9.59 -0.66
C ILE A 610 15.00 -10.04 0.81
N ARG A 611 16.08 -10.67 1.29
CA ARG A 611 16.12 -11.23 2.66
C ARG A 611 15.79 -10.16 3.73
N ARG A 612 15.06 -10.58 4.77
CA ARG A 612 14.62 -9.69 5.85
C ARG A 612 15.77 -9.13 6.69
N LEU A 613 16.74 -9.98 7.03
CA LEU A 613 17.84 -9.63 7.92
C LEU A 613 19.08 -9.27 7.10
N ASN A 614 19.58 -8.05 7.31
CA ASN A 614 20.77 -7.50 6.68
C ASN A 614 20.81 -7.69 5.15
N PRO A 615 19.76 -7.31 4.39
CA PRO A 615 19.78 -7.41 2.94
C PRO A 615 21.00 -6.72 2.32
N THR A 616 21.54 -7.29 1.24
CA THR A 616 22.64 -6.68 0.49
C THR A 616 22.12 -5.41 -0.20
N PRO A 617 22.79 -4.26 -0.06
CA PRO A 617 22.37 -3.05 -0.76
C PRO A 617 22.41 -3.18 -2.28
N TYR A 618 21.34 -2.74 -2.94
CA TYR A 618 21.32 -2.65 -4.39
C TYR A 618 22.19 -1.48 -4.89
N LYS A 619 22.84 -1.65 -6.04
CA LYS A 619 23.77 -0.64 -6.57
C LYS A 619 23.00 0.37 -7.42
N VAL A 620 23.04 1.64 -7.00
CA VAL A 620 22.59 2.78 -7.80
C VAL A 620 23.81 3.62 -8.16
N SER A 621 24.02 3.84 -9.45
CA SER A 621 25.23 4.44 -10.01
C SER A 621 24.94 5.53 -11.04
N VAL A 622 25.98 6.29 -11.37
CA VAL A 622 26.01 7.28 -12.45
C VAL A 622 27.12 6.92 -13.44
N SER A 623 27.00 7.40 -14.69
CA SER A 623 28.10 7.33 -15.66
C SER A 623 29.30 8.16 -15.19
N THR A 624 30.47 7.93 -15.78
CA THR A 624 31.66 8.75 -15.49
C THR A 624 31.44 10.22 -15.89
N LYS A 625 30.82 10.49 -17.05
CA LYS A 625 30.54 11.86 -17.48
C LYS A 625 29.56 12.58 -16.54
N LEU A 626 28.53 11.88 -16.03
CA LEU A 626 27.61 12.44 -15.05
C LEU A 626 28.28 12.63 -13.69
N TYR A 627 29.10 11.68 -13.25
CA TYR A 627 29.90 11.81 -12.02
C TYR A 627 30.77 13.06 -12.03
N ASP A 628 31.58 13.24 -13.08
CA ASP A 628 32.47 14.39 -13.20
C ASP A 628 31.68 15.71 -13.31
N PHE A 629 30.52 15.67 -13.95
CA PHE A 629 29.61 16.81 -14.05
C PHE A 629 29.03 17.22 -12.70
N ILE A 630 28.60 16.26 -11.87
CA ILE A 630 28.11 16.52 -10.51
C ILE A 630 29.16 17.27 -9.68
N HIS A 631 30.40 16.75 -9.66
CA HIS A 631 31.48 17.33 -8.85
C HIS A 631 31.85 18.73 -9.31
N ARG A 632 31.91 18.95 -10.64
CA ARG A 632 32.16 20.28 -11.20
C ARG A 632 31.07 21.27 -10.85
N LEU A 633 29.80 20.89 -11.01
CA LEU A 633 28.68 21.77 -10.69
C LEU A 633 28.60 22.06 -9.19
N TRP A 634 28.87 21.07 -8.35
CA TRP A 634 28.95 21.25 -6.90
C TRP A 634 29.98 22.32 -6.55
N LEU A 635 31.22 22.18 -7.02
CA LEU A 635 32.30 23.13 -6.73
C LEU A 635 31.97 24.55 -7.20
N ASN A 636 31.26 24.70 -8.31
CA ASN A 636 30.86 26.00 -8.85
C ASN A 636 29.75 26.68 -8.02
N GLU A 637 28.87 25.90 -7.40
CA GLU A 637 27.69 26.41 -6.67
C GLU A 637 27.93 26.50 -5.15
N ALA A 638 28.94 25.80 -4.64
CA ALA A 638 29.34 25.88 -3.23
C ALA A 638 30.03 27.22 -2.96
N PRO A 639 29.49 28.06 -2.04
CA PRO A 639 30.13 29.32 -1.69
C PRO A 639 31.48 29.06 -1.00
N VAL A 640 32.49 29.85 -1.35
CA VAL A 640 33.79 29.83 -0.68
C VAL A 640 33.75 30.84 0.46
N GLY A 641 33.86 30.35 1.70
CA GLY A 641 33.99 31.21 2.88
C GLY A 641 35.42 31.70 3.05
N GLU A 642 35.58 32.98 3.37
CA GLU A 642 36.84 33.53 3.88
C GLU A 642 36.84 33.41 5.41
N LEU A 643 37.83 32.74 5.98
CA LEU A 643 37.98 32.61 7.43
C LEU A 643 38.88 33.75 7.92
N GLN A 644 38.39 34.55 8.89
CA GLN A 644 39.14 35.62 9.55
C GLN A 644 39.68 35.18 10.91
#